data_AF-A0A1J4KH16-F1
#
_entry.id   AF-A0A1J4KH16-F1
#
_cell.length_a   1.000
_cell.length_b   1.000
_cell.length_c   1.000
_cell.angle_alpha   90.00
_cell.angle_beta   90.00
_cell.angle_gamma   90.00
#
_symmetry.space_group_name_H-M   'P 1'
#
loop_
_entity.id
_entity.type
_entity.pdbx_description
1 polymer ?
#
loop_
_entity_poly.entity_id
_entity_poly.type
_entity_poly.pdbx_seq_one_letter_code
_entity_poly.pdbx_strand_id
1 'polypeptide(L)'
;MKKLDFCIEIPGNLINFLCNNRKIIECVNTIPQTFSIMHIQRNGNLGDDRQIMLRLNDSQNTLLSQTVRFLHNKEVGFEKIKTLINQSTTANLIATFSFICNWLSFNIKDHAKTSSETYPTIQYAFQLIGHITHKVPPFVLLNGAYDLNWGLDTTHWLIHEFFEPINERITRMRAYFKPFSSYDIMSYYKSICPVESKSKDTENESYLMIDKVVFPAYEVTLEYYYKRLIMNHVPIQDFQPFHYLPNSRAALTRAIIDIIKELNRIRNAKHEELLFAFSCIFVYIYAFTSTNSIDGQALSEFLQSQPFLSPFCLLGMVNNIPVHLYLFNLLSPRELTTNTVMQQTIDSSQYIMADLTNDNEMQPFIEKIPIVLSNYFLYSTPKSDETPLVDDKINDFLSYIHLSSNTLYIKMKSVLGKAREFHLTSVHVHSMGILLLRCIIFSLQRTLGDCAETNMFTPKFCEFVKTVFSVLSTAFVEQLSQKFFEAGQVPLNIMDLSIRGAFRPLIPVIVRFSSNEKIIKFCLKALKEKTIAKSGRFLILKLLSCDYPKINPTLIELIKETEDIFTVINYIDALTNITSVKTFEEANLIEEQRKILINKISAIPKDHSDRSKKMFILQAINSPRQFNELSNNCIRLLEKFYIHELRSMLNEPNESATILSLFILSVHFEDPYNATLIVNHIIENLPSTGPIESNEPSRFELRPYDAYLIIAQKALARLIFNNMAEEAKRLCQAMVPYLQHDPGVLHWLSIFLPKYRHICPFPVLKLLNDVVLGLPVANDYYIIDNDNKERLYKITKLLEENECKLIQDPNVVINEYQSPYEHAFAFSICSLSLTGLSTEEIAELLTEPIYSMYRVWQKRDHAVLACAKLASQMDDEVANKFFEIIFTRKNSDLSLQAGRMFIMNARLSVLTNIIKTVFGMINKDCVKLDFFMKMMLPSYWRLKGDKNIATILLDGLLKSVKKETPKALLEIVIDTVALIYLRLGLYEERKTLISALRDFPPEMREVIASSLIISPDNPPSPFTPSVPDLDNIDIPYIKREISMAKFQ
;
A
#
# COMPACT_ATOMS: atom_id res chain seq x y z
N MET A 1 -46.30 -28.84 -7.95
CA MET A 1 -46.53 -29.52 -6.65
C MET A 1 -45.19 -30.00 -6.12
N LYS A 2 -45.00 -29.88 -4.79
CA LYS A 2 -43.82 -30.21 -3.95
C LYS A 2 -42.69 -29.17 -3.87
N LYS A 3 -42.88 -28.28 -2.88
CA LYS A 3 -41.87 -27.61 -2.05
C LYS A 3 -41.03 -28.65 -1.29
N LEU A 4 -39.78 -28.30 -1.00
CA LEU A 4 -38.94 -28.94 0.01
C LEU A 4 -38.33 -27.85 0.90
N ASP A 5 -38.64 -27.94 2.18
CA ASP A 5 -38.18 -27.11 3.29
C ASP A 5 -36.73 -27.46 3.70
N PHE A 6 -36.01 -26.49 4.26
CA PHE A 6 -34.92 -26.75 5.21
C PHE A 6 -35.17 -25.95 6.48
N CYS A 7 -35.43 -26.69 7.57
CA CYS A 7 -35.45 -26.22 8.95
C CYS A 7 -34.03 -26.10 9.52
N ILE A 8 -33.79 -25.09 10.35
CA ILE A 8 -32.68 -25.05 11.31
C ILE A 8 -33.30 -25.27 12.70
N GLU A 9 -32.88 -26.33 13.39
CA GLU A 9 -33.27 -26.63 14.78
C GLU A 9 -32.51 -25.74 15.78
N ILE A 10 -33.24 -25.12 16.71
CA ILE A 10 -32.68 -24.43 17.88
C ILE A 10 -32.97 -25.31 19.11
N PRO A 11 -32.00 -25.57 20.03
CA PRO A 11 -32.22 -26.43 21.18
C PRO A 11 -33.22 -25.85 22.20
N GLY A 12 -34.21 -26.66 22.60
CA GLY A 12 -35.33 -26.26 23.48
C GLY A 12 -34.96 -25.76 24.88
N ASN A 13 -33.73 -25.97 25.36
CA ASN A 13 -33.29 -25.49 26.67
C ASN A 13 -33.01 -23.98 26.70
N LEU A 14 -32.72 -23.35 25.56
CA LEU A 14 -32.49 -21.90 25.47
C LEU A 14 -33.81 -21.10 25.52
N ILE A 15 -34.89 -21.69 24.97
CA ILE A 15 -36.23 -21.06 24.97
C ILE A 15 -36.81 -21.07 26.39
N ASN A 16 -36.65 -22.16 27.15
CA ASN A 16 -37.10 -22.21 28.55
C ASN A 16 -36.28 -21.31 29.49
N PHE A 17 -35.01 -21.04 29.19
CA PHE A 17 -34.19 -20.10 29.97
C PHE A 17 -34.61 -18.63 29.74
N LEU A 18 -35.03 -18.29 28.52
CA LEU A 18 -35.50 -16.95 28.17
C LEU A 18 -36.94 -16.67 28.65
N CYS A 19 -37.81 -17.68 28.68
CA CYS A 19 -39.21 -17.50 29.12
C CYS A 19 -39.38 -17.35 30.64
N ASN A 20 -38.46 -17.87 31.46
CA ASN A 20 -38.62 -17.87 32.92
C ASN A 20 -37.92 -16.70 33.65
N ASN A 21 -37.11 -15.90 32.97
CA ASN A 21 -36.39 -14.76 33.57
C ASN A 21 -37.03 -13.42 33.17
N ARG A 22 -38.14 -13.06 33.83
CA ARG A 22 -38.88 -11.80 33.60
C ARG A 22 -38.05 -10.52 33.80
N LYS A 23 -36.89 -10.59 34.49
CA LYS A 23 -35.95 -9.47 34.69
C LYS A 23 -34.93 -9.28 33.56
N ILE A 24 -34.72 -10.27 32.67
CA ILE A 24 -33.84 -10.09 31.49
C ILE A 24 -34.55 -9.25 30.42
N ILE A 25 -35.89 -9.32 30.36
CA ILE A 25 -36.73 -8.50 29.46
C ILE A 25 -36.66 -7.00 29.85
N GLU A 26 -36.40 -6.67 31.12
CA GLU A 26 -36.20 -5.27 31.53
C GLU A 26 -34.81 -4.73 31.20
N CYS A 27 -33.76 -5.57 31.14
CA CYS A 27 -32.42 -5.13 30.70
C CYS A 27 -32.32 -4.99 29.16
N VAL A 28 -33.07 -5.78 28.38
CA VAL A 28 -33.13 -5.62 26.91
C VAL A 28 -33.82 -4.32 26.48
N ASN A 29 -34.57 -3.67 27.37
CA ASN A 29 -35.16 -2.35 27.14
C ASN A 29 -34.17 -1.17 27.32
N THR A 30 -32.87 -1.43 27.49
CA THR A 30 -31.80 -0.41 27.49
C THR A 30 -30.93 -0.46 26.23
N ILE A 31 -31.53 -0.81 25.08
CA ILE A 31 -30.95 -0.60 23.74
C ILE A 31 -31.23 0.84 23.30
N PRO A 32 -30.28 1.57 22.68
CA PRO A 32 -30.50 2.95 22.25
C PRO A 32 -31.76 3.08 21.38
N GLN A 33 -32.64 4.01 21.76
CA GLN A 33 -34.01 4.20 21.26
C GLN A 33 -34.11 4.51 19.74
N THR A 34 -32.99 4.61 19.03
CA THR A 34 -32.90 4.71 17.57
C THR A 34 -33.46 3.46 16.86
N PHE A 35 -33.43 2.28 17.49
CA PHE A 35 -33.89 1.03 16.87
C PHE A 35 -35.42 0.87 16.79
N SER A 36 -36.19 1.46 17.71
CA SER A 36 -37.66 1.27 17.74
C SER A 36 -38.42 2.09 16.68
N ILE A 37 -37.84 3.17 16.15
CA ILE A 37 -38.46 3.94 15.05
C ILE A 37 -38.33 3.17 13.72
N MET A 38 -37.26 2.38 13.55
CA MET A 38 -36.95 1.67 12.31
C MET A 38 -37.80 0.41 12.06
N HIS A 39 -38.20 -0.31 13.10
CA HIS A 39 -38.92 -1.58 12.92
C HIS A 39 -40.41 -1.40 12.58
N ILE A 40 -40.97 -0.22 12.88
CA ILE A 40 -42.37 0.12 12.69
C ILE A 40 -42.64 0.62 11.26
N GLN A 41 -41.69 1.29 10.62
CA GLN A 41 -41.87 1.84 9.26
C GLN A 41 -41.75 0.79 8.13
N ARG A 42 -41.16 -0.38 8.40
CA ARG A 42 -41.02 -1.47 7.41
C ARG A 42 -42.27 -2.35 7.27
N ASN A 43 -43.15 -2.35 8.26
CA ASN A 43 -44.39 -3.13 8.28
C ASN A 43 -45.57 -2.16 8.35
N GLY A 44 -46.26 -1.94 7.23
CA GLY A 44 -47.33 -0.93 7.07
C GLY A 44 -48.59 -1.15 7.91
N ASN A 45 -48.49 -1.05 9.23
CA ASN A 45 -49.62 -0.98 10.14
C ASN A 45 -49.96 0.48 10.47
N LEU A 46 -51.14 0.93 10.01
CA LEU A 46 -51.71 2.27 10.21
C LEU A 46 -51.93 2.69 11.69
N GLY A 47 -51.63 1.85 12.67
CA GLY A 47 -51.83 2.13 14.09
C GLY A 47 -50.71 2.94 14.75
N ASP A 48 -49.50 2.96 14.18
CA ASP A 48 -48.30 3.47 14.85
C ASP A 48 -47.92 4.94 14.54
N ASP A 49 -48.54 5.57 13.53
CA ASP A 49 -48.24 6.96 13.15
C ASP A 49 -48.50 7.96 14.29
N ARG A 50 -49.49 7.68 15.17
CA ARG A 50 -49.77 8.52 16.34
C ARG A 50 -48.69 8.42 17.43
N GLN A 51 -48.06 7.26 17.63
CA GLN A 51 -47.00 7.11 18.63
C GLN A 51 -45.69 7.76 18.18
N ILE A 52 -45.35 7.67 16.89
CA ILE A 52 -44.18 8.35 16.32
C ILE A 52 -44.38 9.87 16.35
N MET A 53 -45.59 10.36 16.02
CA MET A 53 -45.94 11.78 16.13
C MET A 53 -45.83 12.32 17.57
N LEU A 54 -46.33 11.57 18.56
CA LEU A 54 -46.25 11.97 19.97
C LEU A 54 -44.78 12.09 20.41
N ARG A 55 -43.91 11.16 20.00
CA ARG A 55 -42.48 11.17 20.34
C ARG A 55 -41.67 12.26 19.62
N LEU A 56 -42.03 12.62 18.38
CA LEU A 56 -41.38 13.73 17.65
C LEU A 56 -41.86 15.11 18.14
N ASN A 57 -43.10 15.21 18.63
CA ASN A 57 -43.63 16.42 19.27
C ASN A 57 -42.94 16.75 20.60
N ASP A 58 -42.32 15.76 21.24
CA ASP A 58 -41.54 15.87 22.48
C ASP A 58 -40.03 15.93 22.24
N SER A 59 -39.58 16.12 20.99
CA SER A 59 -38.14 16.17 20.69
C SER A 59 -37.47 17.41 21.31
N GLN A 60 -36.24 17.26 21.84
CA GLN A 60 -35.42 18.39 22.32
C GLN A 60 -35.09 19.41 21.20
N ASN A 61 -35.24 19.01 19.93
CA ASN A 61 -35.11 19.89 18.78
C ASN A 61 -36.42 20.66 18.55
N THR A 62 -36.47 21.89 19.09
CA THR A 62 -37.61 22.81 18.97
C THR A 62 -37.98 23.12 17.52
N LEU A 63 -37.03 23.11 16.59
CA LEU A 63 -37.31 23.31 15.16
C LEU A 63 -38.02 22.09 14.57
N LEU A 64 -37.54 20.88 14.85
CA LEU A 64 -38.14 19.64 14.35
C LEU A 64 -39.56 19.48 14.89
N SER A 65 -39.78 19.65 16.19
CA SER A 65 -41.12 19.49 16.79
C SER A 65 -42.12 20.52 16.25
N GLN A 66 -41.73 21.78 16.09
CA GLN A 66 -42.60 22.80 15.49
C GLN A 66 -42.86 22.54 14.00
N THR A 67 -41.88 22.00 13.27
CA THR A 67 -42.03 21.61 11.86
C THR A 67 -42.99 20.44 11.69
N VAL A 68 -42.91 19.42 12.56
CA VAL A 68 -43.86 18.28 12.60
C VAL A 68 -45.28 18.80 12.86
N ARG A 69 -45.47 19.67 13.86
CA ARG A 69 -46.80 20.27 14.16
C ARG A 69 -47.35 21.09 13.01
N PHE A 70 -46.51 21.81 12.28
CA PHE A 70 -46.92 22.57 11.11
C PHE A 70 -47.33 21.68 9.94
N LEU A 71 -46.53 20.67 9.60
CA LEU A 71 -46.78 19.80 8.46
C LEU A 71 -47.99 18.87 8.67
N HIS A 72 -48.32 18.51 9.91
CA HIS A 72 -49.43 17.61 10.22
C HIS A 72 -50.70 18.30 10.76
N ASN A 73 -50.57 19.34 11.59
CA ASN A 73 -51.73 19.95 12.28
C ASN A 73 -51.93 21.45 11.98
N LYS A 74 -51.03 22.09 11.20
CA LYS A 74 -51.05 23.54 10.90
C LYS A 74 -51.12 24.48 12.13
N GLU A 75 -50.75 23.99 13.31
CA GLU A 75 -50.82 24.75 14.58
C GLU A 75 -49.80 25.90 14.70
N VAL A 76 -48.78 25.90 13.84
CA VAL A 76 -47.63 26.82 13.89
C VAL A 76 -47.54 27.58 12.58
N GLY A 77 -47.40 28.90 12.61
CA GLY A 77 -47.25 29.70 11.38
C GLY A 77 -45.90 29.46 10.68
N PHE A 78 -45.91 29.47 9.34
CA PHE A 78 -44.71 29.31 8.50
C PHE A 78 -43.57 30.28 8.87
N GLU A 79 -43.90 31.56 9.09
CA GLU A 79 -42.91 32.58 9.47
C GLU A 79 -42.23 32.27 10.81
N LYS A 80 -42.94 31.64 11.76
CA LYS A 80 -42.34 31.21 13.02
C LYS A 80 -41.31 30.11 12.80
N ILE A 81 -41.58 29.15 11.91
CA ILE A 81 -40.61 28.10 11.55
C ILE A 81 -39.41 28.72 10.81
N LYS A 82 -39.65 29.67 9.91
CA LYS A 82 -38.58 30.40 9.21
C LYS A 82 -37.67 31.14 10.19
N THR A 83 -38.22 31.82 11.21
CA THR A 83 -37.42 32.43 12.27
C THR A 83 -36.64 31.40 13.10
N LEU A 84 -37.24 30.24 13.38
CA LEU A 84 -36.56 29.14 14.07
C LEU A 84 -35.43 28.53 13.24
N ILE A 85 -35.59 28.41 11.92
CA ILE A 85 -34.51 27.98 11.01
C ILE A 85 -33.29 28.90 11.15
N ASN A 86 -33.51 30.22 11.18
CA ASN A 86 -32.44 31.21 11.34
C ASN A 86 -31.76 31.14 12.70
N GLN A 87 -32.48 30.74 13.75
CA GLN A 87 -31.94 30.63 15.12
C GLN A 87 -31.37 29.25 15.46
N SER A 88 -31.66 28.23 14.65
CA SER A 88 -31.30 26.83 14.94
C SER A 88 -29.85 26.49 14.60
N THR A 89 -29.32 25.50 15.33
CA THR A 89 -28.00 24.90 15.09
C THR A 89 -28.01 24.01 13.84
N THR A 90 -26.83 23.78 13.26
CA THR A 90 -26.66 22.90 12.09
C THR A 90 -27.16 21.48 12.34
N ALA A 91 -26.93 20.92 13.54
CA ALA A 91 -27.47 19.61 13.91
C ALA A 91 -29.02 19.58 13.90
N ASN A 92 -29.65 20.61 14.44
CA ASN A 92 -31.12 20.72 14.43
C ASN A 92 -31.68 20.88 13.01
N LEU A 93 -30.96 21.60 12.15
CA LEU A 93 -31.31 21.80 10.75
C LEU A 93 -31.17 20.52 9.92
N ILE A 94 -30.12 19.72 10.13
CA ILE A 94 -29.92 18.41 9.47
C ILE A 94 -31.06 17.45 9.80
N ALA A 95 -31.40 17.31 11.09
CA ALA A 95 -32.49 16.44 11.53
C ALA A 95 -33.84 16.92 10.97
N THR A 96 -34.08 18.24 10.93
CA THR A 96 -35.31 18.80 10.35
C THR A 96 -35.37 18.59 8.84
N PHE A 97 -34.27 18.84 8.12
CA PHE A 97 -34.15 18.63 6.68
C PHE A 97 -34.47 17.20 6.29
N SER A 98 -33.84 16.24 6.95
CA SER A 98 -34.01 14.82 6.67
C SER A 98 -35.48 14.40 6.88
N PHE A 99 -36.17 15.01 7.85
CA PHE A 99 -37.55 14.67 8.20
C PHE A 99 -38.48 15.17 7.12
N ILE A 100 -38.30 16.42 6.69
CA ILE A 100 -39.08 17.01 5.61
C ILE A 100 -38.90 16.22 4.31
N CYS A 101 -37.68 15.76 4.01
CA CYS A 101 -37.40 14.93 2.82
C CYS A 101 -38.15 13.59 2.84
N ASN A 102 -38.16 12.90 3.98
CA ASN A 102 -38.90 11.65 4.15
C ASN A 102 -40.41 11.87 4.13
N TRP A 103 -40.89 12.93 4.79
CA TRP A 103 -42.28 13.33 4.79
C TRP A 103 -42.77 13.63 3.37
N LEU A 104 -42.00 14.39 2.59
CA LEU A 104 -42.32 14.68 1.18
C LEU A 104 -42.35 13.39 0.34
N SER A 105 -41.35 12.52 0.50
CA SER A 105 -41.26 11.26 -0.25
C SER A 105 -42.44 10.33 0.03
N PHE A 106 -42.97 10.34 1.25
CA PHE A 106 -44.15 9.57 1.65
C PHE A 106 -45.45 10.19 1.10
N ASN A 107 -45.63 11.51 1.27
CA ASN A 107 -46.87 12.20 0.90
C ASN A 107 -47.02 12.46 -0.62
N ILE A 108 -45.94 12.37 -1.40
CA ILE A 108 -45.98 12.47 -2.86
C ILE A 108 -46.26 11.12 -3.53
N LYS A 109 -45.86 9.98 -2.91
CA LYS A 109 -46.10 8.62 -3.46
C LYS A 109 -47.58 8.23 -3.44
N ASP A 110 -48.37 8.77 -2.51
CA ASP A 110 -49.78 8.40 -2.30
C ASP A 110 -50.73 9.32 -3.09
N HIS A 111 -50.73 9.20 -4.43
CA HIS A 111 -51.55 10.02 -5.35
C HIS A 111 -53.06 10.01 -5.03
N ALA A 112 -53.55 9.02 -4.29
CA ALA A 112 -54.96 8.86 -3.93
C ALA A 112 -55.42 9.76 -2.76
N LYS A 113 -54.50 10.41 -2.02
CA LYS A 113 -54.83 11.24 -0.82
C LYS A 113 -54.52 12.74 -0.97
N THR A 114 -53.88 13.17 -2.07
CA THR A 114 -53.60 14.58 -2.32
C THR A 114 -54.88 15.37 -2.61
N SER A 115 -55.51 15.90 -1.56
CA SER A 115 -56.61 16.85 -1.63
C SER A 115 -56.11 18.24 -2.04
N SER A 116 -57.01 19.14 -2.44
CA SER A 116 -56.69 20.56 -2.74
C SER A 116 -56.03 21.30 -1.56
N GLU A 117 -56.23 20.80 -0.32
CA GLU A 117 -55.67 21.35 0.91
C GLU A 117 -54.24 20.88 1.25
N THR A 118 -53.74 19.82 0.59
CA THR A 118 -52.38 19.26 0.83
C THR A 118 -51.30 19.91 -0.05
N TYR A 119 -51.67 20.45 -1.21
CA TYR A 119 -50.75 21.14 -2.13
C TYR A 119 -50.01 22.34 -1.50
N PRO A 120 -50.66 23.24 -0.74
CA PRO A 120 -49.97 24.35 -0.07
C PRO A 120 -48.95 23.85 0.96
N THR A 121 -49.27 22.79 1.71
CA THR A 121 -48.38 22.21 2.73
C THR A 121 -47.14 21.59 2.08
N ILE A 122 -47.31 20.93 0.93
CA ILE A 122 -46.19 20.40 0.12
C ILE A 122 -45.32 21.56 -0.38
N GLN A 123 -45.90 22.66 -0.87
CA GLN A 123 -45.15 23.85 -1.28
C GLN A 123 -44.38 24.48 -0.10
N TYR A 124 -44.98 24.59 1.08
CA TYR A 124 -44.28 25.07 2.27
C TYR A 124 -43.15 24.13 2.69
N ALA A 125 -43.33 22.82 2.59
CA ALA A 125 -42.27 21.85 2.84
C ALA A 125 -41.07 22.06 1.89
N PHE A 126 -41.31 22.28 0.60
CA PHE A 126 -40.24 22.65 -0.35
C PHE A 126 -39.57 23.97 0.02
N GLN A 127 -40.34 25.01 0.40
CA GLN A 127 -39.77 26.29 0.84
C GLN A 127 -38.92 26.15 2.12
N LEU A 128 -39.33 25.31 3.07
CA LEU A 128 -38.56 25.02 4.28
C LEU A 128 -37.24 24.31 3.94
N ILE A 129 -37.25 23.33 3.03
CA ILE A 129 -36.00 22.73 2.53
C ILE A 129 -35.12 23.80 1.87
N GLY A 130 -35.71 24.67 1.06
CA GLY A 130 -35.02 25.82 0.47
C GLY A 130 -34.34 26.68 1.55
N HIS A 131 -35.05 27.06 2.60
CA HIS A 131 -34.48 27.85 3.69
C HIS A 131 -33.37 27.13 4.46
N ILE A 132 -33.49 25.82 4.69
CA ILE A 132 -32.44 25.04 5.36
C ILE A 132 -31.18 24.92 4.50
N THR A 133 -31.34 24.67 3.20
CA THR A 133 -30.24 24.49 2.23
C THR A 133 -29.48 25.78 1.92
N HIS A 134 -30.09 26.94 2.17
CA HIS A 134 -29.38 28.23 2.15
C HIS A 134 -28.49 28.44 3.38
N LYS A 135 -28.80 27.80 4.51
CA LYS A 135 -28.09 28.00 5.78
C LYS A 135 -27.02 26.93 6.06
N VAL A 136 -27.20 25.74 5.52
CA VAL A 136 -26.28 24.61 5.69
C VAL A 136 -25.76 24.15 4.32
N PRO A 137 -24.43 24.03 4.15
CA PRO A 137 -23.84 23.51 2.92
C PRO A 137 -24.42 22.13 2.57
N PRO A 138 -24.76 21.87 1.30
CA PRO A 138 -25.40 20.61 0.91
C PRO A 138 -24.60 19.37 1.28
N PHE A 139 -23.27 19.46 1.27
CA PHE A 139 -22.41 18.37 1.72
C PHE A 139 -22.64 18.01 3.20
N VAL A 140 -22.76 19.02 4.07
CA VAL A 140 -23.01 18.84 5.51
C VAL A 140 -24.41 18.29 5.76
N LEU A 141 -25.40 18.73 4.97
CA LEU A 141 -26.77 18.19 5.03
C LEU A 141 -26.82 16.72 4.65
N LEU A 142 -26.18 16.33 3.55
CA LEU A 142 -26.17 14.95 3.09
C LEU A 142 -25.40 14.03 4.03
N ASN A 143 -24.21 14.43 4.46
CA ASN A 143 -23.41 13.63 5.39
C ASN A 143 -24.19 13.38 6.69
N GLY A 144 -24.78 14.43 7.27
CA GLY A 144 -25.57 14.29 8.49
C GLY A 144 -26.91 13.55 8.32
N ALA A 145 -27.54 13.59 7.14
CA ALA A 145 -28.77 12.84 6.87
C ALA A 145 -28.52 11.33 6.74
N TYR A 146 -27.36 10.93 6.20
CA TYR A 146 -26.92 9.54 6.15
C TYR A 146 -26.46 9.02 7.53
N ASP A 147 -25.77 9.84 8.34
CA ASP A 147 -25.42 9.49 9.73
C ASP A 147 -26.67 9.15 10.58
N LEU A 148 -27.82 9.72 10.22
CA LEU A 148 -29.12 9.45 10.84
C LEU A 148 -29.82 8.19 10.28
N ASN A 149 -29.28 7.53 9.25
CA ASN A 149 -29.88 6.38 8.52
C ASN A 149 -31.25 6.66 7.87
N TRP A 150 -31.50 7.90 7.40
CA TRP A 150 -32.85 8.30 6.97
C TRP A 150 -33.22 7.98 5.51
N GLY A 151 -32.44 7.19 4.78
CA GLY A 151 -32.91 6.56 3.53
C GLY A 151 -33.24 7.52 2.39
N LEU A 152 -32.35 8.47 2.09
CA LEU A 152 -32.45 9.37 0.92
C LEU A 152 -32.48 8.60 -0.43
N ASP A 153 -32.12 7.33 -0.44
CA ASP A 153 -32.04 6.48 -1.64
C ASP A 153 -33.40 6.20 -2.32
N THR A 154 -34.52 6.65 -1.72
CA THR A 154 -35.89 6.41 -2.22
C THR A 154 -36.71 7.68 -2.47
N THR A 155 -36.05 8.83 -2.70
CA THR A 155 -36.72 10.09 -3.04
C THR A 155 -37.56 9.96 -4.31
N HIS A 156 -38.78 10.47 -4.28
CA HIS A 156 -39.69 10.46 -5.42
C HIS A 156 -39.14 11.32 -6.58
N TRP A 157 -39.33 10.90 -7.84
CA TRP A 157 -38.78 11.58 -9.03
C TRP A 157 -39.21 13.06 -9.16
N LEU A 158 -40.43 13.42 -8.72
CA LEU A 158 -40.91 14.82 -8.67
C LEU A 158 -40.08 15.73 -7.74
N ILE A 159 -39.33 15.16 -6.79
CA ILE A 159 -38.49 15.91 -5.86
C ILE A 159 -37.09 16.13 -6.49
N HIS A 160 -36.75 15.43 -7.58
CA HIS A 160 -35.44 15.48 -8.22
C HIS A 160 -35.11 16.85 -8.81
N GLU A 161 -36.07 17.52 -9.47
CA GLU A 161 -35.88 18.87 -10.01
C GLU A 161 -35.61 19.91 -8.90
N PHE A 162 -36.25 19.75 -7.74
CA PHE A 162 -36.02 20.63 -6.61
C PHE A 162 -34.60 20.46 -6.03
N PHE A 163 -34.05 19.24 -6.05
CA PHE A 163 -32.67 18.98 -5.64
C PHE A 163 -31.65 19.24 -6.74
N GLU A 164 -32.03 19.65 -7.95
CA GLU A 164 -31.11 19.88 -9.06
C GLU A 164 -29.96 20.84 -8.71
N PRO A 165 -30.18 22.01 -8.08
CA PRO A 165 -29.08 22.92 -7.72
C PRO A 165 -28.12 22.31 -6.68
N ILE A 166 -28.65 21.47 -5.79
CA ILE A 166 -27.87 20.72 -4.79
C ILE A 166 -27.06 19.63 -5.47
N ASN A 167 -27.68 18.86 -6.36
CA ASN A 167 -27.06 17.82 -7.16
C ASN A 167 -25.99 18.40 -8.09
N GLU A 168 -26.21 19.57 -8.69
CA GLU A 168 -25.21 20.29 -9.48
C GLU A 168 -24.01 20.71 -8.64
N ARG A 169 -24.24 21.24 -7.44
CA ARG A 169 -23.16 21.64 -6.51
C ARG A 169 -22.35 20.43 -6.05
N ILE A 170 -23.01 19.32 -5.73
CA ILE A 170 -22.37 18.04 -5.41
C ILE A 170 -21.62 17.49 -6.62
N THR A 171 -22.20 17.55 -7.82
CA THR A 171 -21.56 17.09 -9.06
C THR A 171 -20.31 17.91 -9.36
N ARG A 172 -20.38 19.24 -9.17
CA ARG A 172 -19.22 20.14 -9.24
C ARG A 172 -18.16 19.73 -8.24
N MET A 173 -18.50 19.52 -6.97
CA MET A 173 -17.56 19.05 -5.94
C MET A 173 -16.94 17.69 -6.31
N ARG A 174 -17.76 16.73 -6.77
CA ARG A 174 -17.32 15.41 -7.24
C ARG A 174 -16.34 15.51 -8.41
N ALA A 175 -16.46 16.50 -9.30
CA ALA A 175 -15.53 16.70 -10.40
C ALA A 175 -14.09 17.01 -9.95
N TYR A 176 -13.90 17.52 -8.72
CA TYR A 176 -12.56 17.73 -8.14
C TYR A 176 -11.88 16.41 -7.76
N PHE A 177 -12.65 15.34 -7.54
CA PHE A 177 -12.18 14.01 -7.13
C PHE A 177 -12.09 13.00 -8.29
N LYS A 178 -12.84 13.20 -9.40
CA LYS A 178 -12.85 12.29 -10.55
C LYS A 178 -11.62 12.47 -11.47
N PRO A 179 -11.13 11.40 -12.13
CA PRO A 179 -11.18 9.98 -11.75
C PRO A 179 -10.14 9.62 -10.67
N PHE A 180 -9.39 10.59 -10.16
CA PHE A 180 -8.22 10.37 -9.30
C PHE A 180 -8.48 9.71 -7.95
N SER A 181 -9.72 9.70 -7.44
CA SER A 181 -10.09 8.86 -6.29
C SER A 181 -9.90 7.36 -6.53
N SER A 182 -9.78 6.92 -7.79
CA SER A 182 -9.35 5.56 -8.15
C SER A 182 -7.83 5.40 -8.22
N TYR A 183 -7.08 6.48 -8.49
CA TYR A 183 -5.62 6.49 -8.45
C TYR A 183 -5.07 6.61 -7.02
N ASP A 184 -5.83 7.13 -6.04
CA ASP A 184 -5.46 7.09 -4.61
C ASP A 184 -5.20 5.65 -4.11
N ILE A 185 -5.91 4.67 -4.69
CA ILE A 185 -5.71 3.22 -4.49
C ILE A 185 -4.30 2.80 -4.97
N MET A 186 -3.76 3.52 -5.96
CA MET A 186 -2.48 3.26 -6.65
C MET A 186 -1.31 4.10 -6.10
N SER A 187 -1.45 4.72 -4.93
CA SER A 187 -0.36 5.46 -4.29
C SER A 187 0.91 4.60 -4.23
N TYR A 188 2.04 5.16 -4.68
CA TYR A 188 3.32 4.45 -4.74
C TYR A 188 3.83 4.05 -3.35
N TYR A 189 3.50 4.83 -2.33
CA TYR A 189 3.90 4.53 -0.97
C TYR A 189 3.16 3.26 -0.50
N LYS A 190 3.89 2.28 0.02
CA LYS A 190 3.28 1.22 0.84
C LYS A 190 3.21 1.72 2.28
N SER A 191 2.17 1.32 3.02
CA SER A 191 2.09 1.64 4.45
C SER A 191 3.28 0.97 5.15
N ILE A 192 4.15 1.76 5.78
CA ILE A 192 5.32 1.29 6.53
C ILE A 192 4.87 0.78 7.90
N CYS A 193 3.86 1.43 8.47
CA CYS A 193 3.11 0.95 9.61
C CYS A 193 1.84 0.28 9.08
N PRO A 194 1.68 -1.06 9.15
CA PRO A 194 0.37 -1.67 9.01
C PRO A 194 -0.42 -1.24 10.23
N VAL A 195 -1.08 -0.09 10.16
CA VAL A 195 -2.13 0.22 11.11
C VAL A 195 -3.14 -0.89 10.90
N GLU A 196 -3.42 -1.66 11.95
CA GLU A 196 -4.65 -2.44 12.04
C GLU A 196 -5.79 -1.42 11.98
N SER A 197 -6.05 -0.86 10.80
CA SER A 197 -7.32 -0.23 10.51
C SER A 197 -8.27 -1.40 10.62
N LYS A 198 -8.86 -1.57 11.81
CA LYS A 198 -10.09 -2.32 11.97
C LYS A 198 -10.93 -1.90 10.78
N SER A 199 -11.26 -2.86 9.92
CA SER A 199 -11.95 -2.71 8.63
C SER A 199 -13.18 -1.79 8.64
N LYS A 200 -13.65 -1.41 9.84
CA LYS A 200 -14.69 -0.41 10.10
C LYS A 200 -14.30 1.03 9.72
N ASP A 201 -13.04 1.44 9.77
CA ASP A 201 -12.69 2.84 9.44
C ASP A 201 -12.69 3.10 7.93
N THR A 202 -12.39 2.08 7.10
CA THR A 202 -12.57 2.15 5.65
C THR A 202 -14.04 2.15 5.23
N GLU A 203 -14.94 1.54 6.01
CA GLU A 203 -16.39 1.75 5.85
C GLU A 203 -16.77 3.19 6.20
N ASN A 204 -16.04 3.86 7.10
CA ASN A 204 -16.23 5.28 7.42
C ASN A 204 -15.48 6.27 6.49
N GLU A 205 -14.70 5.79 5.53
CA GLU A 205 -14.15 6.62 4.43
C GLU A 205 -15.10 6.69 3.23
N SER A 206 -16.25 6.00 3.31
CA SER A 206 -17.18 5.75 2.20
C SER A 206 -18.19 6.87 1.89
N TYR A 207 -18.26 7.93 2.67
CA TYR A 207 -19.42 8.85 2.62
C TYR A 207 -19.45 9.84 1.44
N LEU A 208 -18.33 10.02 0.73
CA LEU A 208 -18.31 10.61 -0.63
C LEU A 208 -18.23 9.54 -1.73
N MET A 209 -18.12 8.27 -1.36
CA MET A 209 -17.88 7.09 -2.21
C MET A 209 -19.15 6.29 -2.51
N ILE A 210 -20.35 6.81 -2.22
CA ILE A 210 -21.63 6.20 -2.60
C ILE A 210 -21.66 5.82 -4.11
N ASP A 211 -20.80 6.40 -4.95
CA ASP A 211 -20.73 6.09 -6.38
C ASP A 211 -19.53 5.24 -6.86
N LYS A 212 -18.65 4.67 -6.00
CA LYS A 212 -17.64 3.71 -6.52
C LYS A 212 -18.29 2.54 -7.27
N VAL A 213 -19.54 2.23 -6.92
CA VAL A 213 -20.35 1.14 -7.50
C VAL A 213 -21.04 1.54 -8.82
N VAL A 214 -21.21 2.83 -9.12
CA VAL A 214 -22.09 3.30 -10.23
C VAL A 214 -21.32 3.78 -11.46
N PHE A 215 -19.99 3.95 -11.40
CA PHE A 215 -19.19 4.43 -12.53
C PHE A 215 -18.50 3.30 -13.31
N PRO A 216 -18.86 3.03 -14.58
CA PRO A 216 -18.15 2.05 -15.43
C PRO A 216 -16.64 2.32 -15.55
N ALA A 217 -16.24 3.59 -15.56
CA ALA A 217 -14.83 3.99 -15.61
C ALA A 217 -14.03 3.53 -14.37
N TYR A 218 -14.68 3.38 -13.21
CA TYR A 218 -14.03 2.87 -12.01
C TYR A 218 -13.67 1.39 -12.15
N GLU A 219 -14.58 0.57 -12.67
CA GLU A 219 -14.33 -0.86 -12.89
C GLU A 219 -13.20 -1.07 -13.90
N VAL A 220 -13.19 -0.33 -15.01
CA VAL A 220 -12.11 -0.39 -16.01
C VAL A 220 -10.76 0.01 -15.39
N THR A 221 -10.74 1.03 -14.53
CA THR A 221 -9.51 1.48 -13.86
C THR A 221 -9.01 0.44 -12.84
N LEU A 222 -9.93 -0.18 -12.09
CA LEU A 222 -9.62 -1.23 -11.13
C LEU A 222 -9.10 -2.51 -11.83
N GLU A 223 -9.69 -2.86 -12.97
CA GLU A 223 -9.27 -3.97 -13.82
C GLU A 223 -7.85 -3.74 -14.38
N TYR A 224 -7.60 -2.55 -14.95
CA TYR A 224 -6.26 -2.15 -15.40
C TYR A 224 -5.23 -2.20 -14.26
N TYR A 225 -5.63 -1.80 -13.05
CA TYR A 225 -4.77 -1.84 -11.88
C TYR A 225 -4.41 -3.27 -11.45
N TYR A 226 -5.38 -4.19 -11.38
CA TYR A 226 -5.10 -5.60 -11.10
C TYR A 226 -4.18 -6.19 -12.15
N LYS A 227 -4.40 -5.88 -13.43
CA LYS A 227 -3.50 -6.27 -14.51
C LYS A 227 -2.08 -5.77 -14.25
N ARG A 228 -1.92 -4.50 -13.91
CA ARG A 228 -0.62 -3.91 -13.55
C ARG A 228 0.05 -4.61 -12.37
N LEU A 229 -0.68 -4.90 -11.29
CA LEU A 229 -0.11 -5.58 -10.11
C LEU A 229 0.41 -6.99 -10.45
N ILE A 230 -0.36 -7.76 -11.23
CA ILE A 230 0.01 -9.10 -11.68
C ILE A 230 1.25 -9.04 -12.58
N MET A 231 1.24 -8.15 -13.59
CA MET A 231 2.36 -8.04 -14.54
C MET A 231 3.65 -7.51 -13.90
N ASN A 232 3.57 -6.87 -12.74
CA ASN A 232 4.72 -6.39 -11.97
C ASN A 232 5.10 -7.31 -10.79
N HIS A 233 4.61 -8.57 -10.81
CA HIS A 233 4.99 -9.62 -9.84
C HIS A 233 4.83 -9.17 -8.38
N VAL A 234 3.73 -8.47 -8.08
CA VAL A 234 3.43 -8.01 -6.72
C VAL A 234 2.98 -9.19 -5.84
N PRO A 235 3.51 -9.37 -4.62
CA PRO A 235 3.08 -10.45 -3.74
C PRO A 235 1.58 -10.43 -3.44
N ILE A 236 0.95 -11.60 -3.30
CA ILE A 236 -0.51 -11.71 -3.10
C ILE A 236 -1.04 -10.94 -1.87
N GLN A 237 -0.22 -10.76 -0.83
CA GLN A 237 -0.65 -10.01 0.37
C GLN A 237 -0.95 -8.54 0.08
N ASP A 238 -0.29 -7.95 -0.91
CA ASP A 238 -0.49 -6.56 -1.27
C ASP A 238 -1.82 -6.34 -2.04
N PHE A 239 -2.55 -7.42 -2.37
CA PHE A 239 -3.90 -7.35 -2.95
C PHE A 239 -5.01 -7.26 -1.89
N GLN A 240 -4.70 -7.60 -0.62
CA GLN A 240 -5.69 -7.61 0.48
C GLN A 240 -6.43 -6.27 0.67
N PRO A 241 -5.78 -5.09 0.52
CA PRO A 241 -6.46 -3.80 0.61
C PRO A 241 -7.53 -3.56 -0.46
N PHE A 242 -7.68 -4.46 -1.45
CA PHE A 242 -8.66 -4.29 -2.52
C PHE A 242 -9.82 -5.28 -2.43
N HIS A 243 -9.71 -6.30 -1.57
CA HIS A 243 -10.75 -7.34 -1.45
C HIS A 243 -12.09 -6.80 -0.92
N TYR A 244 -12.06 -5.74 -0.12
CA TYR A 244 -13.28 -5.09 0.40
C TYR A 244 -13.93 -4.12 -0.59
N LEU A 245 -13.28 -3.83 -1.73
CA LEU A 245 -13.88 -2.96 -2.74
C LEU A 245 -15.03 -3.69 -3.44
N PRO A 246 -16.15 -2.99 -3.72
CA PRO A 246 -17.25 -3.57 -4.48
C PRO A 246 -16.78 -4.00 -5.88
N ASN A 247 -17.30 -5.12 -6.37
CA ASN A 247 -16.94 -5.75 -7.65
C ASN A 247 -15.46 -6.12 -7.83
N SER A 248 -14.64 -6.08 -6.76
CA SER A 248 -13.21 -6.43 -6.79
C SER A 248 -12.96 -7.84 -7.35
N ARG A 249 -13.71 -8.85 -6.87
CA ARG A 249 -13.63 -10.23 -7.35
C ARG A 249 -13.89 -10.35 -8.85
N ALA A 250 -14.90 -9.64 -9.36
CA ALA A 250 -15.25 -9.65 -10.77
C ALA A 250 -14.20 -8.93 -11.63
N ALA A 251 -13.72 -7.76 -11.18
CA ALA A 251 -12.67 -7.00 -11.86
C ALA A 251 -11.34 -7.77 -11.89
N LEU A 252 -10.95 -8.43 -10.80
CA LEU A 252 -9.76 -9.28 -10.74
C LEU A 252 -9.87 -10.47 -11.71
N THR A 253 -11.04 -11.13 -11.74
CA THR A 253 -11.28 -12.26 -12.65
C THR A 253 -11.21 -11.81 -14.12
N ARG A 254 -11.79 -10.65 -14.45
CA ARG A 254 -11.70 -10.04 -15.79
C ARG A 254 -10.27 -9.70 -16.17
N ALA A 255 -9.50 -9.08 -15.27
CA ALA A 255 -8.08 -8.78 -15.51
C ALA A 255 -7.25 -10.04 -15.83
N ILE A 256 -7.49 -11.15 -15.11
CA ILE A 256 -6.83 -12.44 -15.39
C ILE A 256 -7.24 -12.97 -16.77
N ILE A 257 -8.53 -12.95 -17.09
CA ILE A 257 -9.06 -13.39 -18.38
C ILE A 257 -8.44 -12.57 -19.53
N ASP A 258 -8.34 -11.25 -19.36
CA ASP A 258 -7.78 -10.35 -20.36
C ASP A 258 -6.28 -10.61 -20.58
N ILE A 259 -5.51 -10.87 -19.51
CA ILE A 259 -4.11 -11.29 -19.62
C ILE A 259 -3.98 -12.59 -20.42
N ILE A 260 -4.77 -13.62 -20.08
CA ILE A 260 -4.74 -14.92 -20.77
C ILE A 260 -5.13 -14.75 -22.25
N LYS A 261 -6.18 -13.97 -22.51
CA LYS A 261 -6.67 -13.69 -23.86
C LYS A 261 -5.63 -12.98 -24.71
N GLU A 262 -4.92 -12.01 -24.15
CA GLU A 262 -3.83 -11.32 -24.85
C GLU A 262 -2.67 -12.27 -25.11
N LEU A 263 -2.19 -13.01 -24.09
CA LEU A 263 -1.10 -13.98 -24.23
C LEU A 263 -1.39 -15.04 -25.30
N ASN A 264 -2.63 -15.54 -25.33
CA ASN A 264 -3.06 -16.57 -26.28
C ASN A 264 -3.03 -16.11 -27.75
N ARG A 265 -2.98 -14.80 -28.02
CA ARG A 265 -3.01 -14.21 -29.37
C ARG A 265 -1.64 -13.74 -29.87
N ILE A 266 -0.60 -13.83 -29.04
CA ILE A 266 0.74 -13.32 -29.38
C ILE A 266 1.44 -14.25 -30.36
N ARG A 267 2.07 -13.65 -31.38
CA ARG A 267 2.84 -14.37 -32.40
C ARG A 267 4.35 -14.11 -32.33
N ASN A 268 4.75 -13.00 -31.72
CA ASN A 268 6.12 -12.50 -31.74
C ASN A 268 6.92 -12.82 -30.47
N ALA A 269 6.37 -13.66 -29.57
CA ALA A 269 7.07 -14.09 -28.35
C ALA A 269 7.83 -15.39 -28.60
N LYS A 270 8.93 -15.59 -27.87
CA LYS A 270 9.62 -16.87 -27.78
C LYS A 270 8.85 -17.85 -26.91
N HIS A 271 9.07 -19.15 -27.11
CA HIS A 271 8.48 -20.21 -26.30
C HIS A 271 8.81 -20.04 -24.81
N GLU A 272 10.05 -19.66 -24.49
CA GLU A 272 10.50 -19.41 -23.12
C GLU A 272 9.72 -18.28 -22.42
N GLU A 273 9.44 -17.20 -23.14
CA GLU A 273 8.72 -16.04 -22.61
C GLU A 273 7.24 -16.36 -22.38
N LEU A 274 6.61 -17.11 -23.29
CA LEU A 274 5.23 -17.58 -23.11
C LEU A 274 5.11 -18.57 -21.96
N LEU A 275 6.04 -19.52 -21.86
CA LEU A 275 6.10 -20.46 -20.75
C LEU A 275 6.18 -19.72 -19.41
N PHE A 276 7.07 -18.73 -19.33
CA PHE A 276 7.22 -17.86 -18.16
C PHE A 276 5.91 -17.11 -17.84
N ALA A 277 5.36 -16.38 -18.80
CA ALA A 277 4.17 -15.56 -18.60
C ALA A 277 2.96 -16.39 -18.17
N PHE A 278 2.71 -17.53 -18.82
CA PHE A 278 1.64 -18.44 -18.42
C PHE A 278 1.92 -19.10 -17.06
N SER A 279 3.15 -19.49 -16.76
CA SER A 279 3.46 -20.01 -15.42
C SER A 279 3.16 -18.97 -14.33
N CYS A 280 3.61 -17.72 -14.49
CA CYS A 280 3.38 -16.65 -13.52
C CYS A 280 1.90 -16.38 -13.27
N ILE A 281 1.08 -16.22 -14.33
CA ILE A 281 -0.37 -15.98 -14.15
C ILE A 281 -1.06 -17.16 -13.46
N PHE A 282 -0.66 -18.40 -13.75
CA PHE A 282 -1.25 -19.58 -13.13
C PHE A 282 -0.82 -19.77 -11.66
N VAL A 283 0.34 -19.26 -11.26
CA VAL A 283 0.71 -19.16 -9.83
C VAL A 283 -0.23 -18.19 -9.10
N TYR A 284 -0.57 -17.04 -9.71
CA TYR A 284 -1.59 -16.13 -9.16
C TYR A 284 -2.97 -16.79 -9.10
N ILE A 285 -3.41 -17.48 -10.16
CA ILE A 285 -4.68 -18.19 -10.19
C ILE A 285 -4.75 -19.20 -9.05
N TYR A 286 -3.71 -20.02 -8.86
CA TYR A 286 -3.63 -20.95 -7.73
C TYR A 286 -3.84 -20.23 -6.39
N ALA A 287 -3.12 -19.12 -6.19
CA ALA A 287 -3.12 -18.40 -4.94
C ALA A 287 -4.48 -17.73 -4.65
N PHE A 288 -5.08 -17.05 -5.65
CA PHE A 288 -6.40 -16.42 -5.52
C PHE A 288 -7.55 -17.43 -5.40
N THR A 289 -7.42 -18.58 -6.05
CA THR A 289 -8.37 -19.68 -5.92
C THR A 289 -8.35 -20.22 -4.49
N SER A 290 -7.16 -20.36 -3.90
CA SER A 290 -6.98 -20.82 -2.51
C SER A 290 -7.60 -19.86 -1.48
N THR A 291 -7.67 -18.56 -1.78
CA THR A 291 -8.31 -17.54 -0.94
C THR A 291 -9.75 -17.19 -1.34
N ASN A 292 -10.33 -17.86 -2.35
CA ASN A 292 -11.65 -17.57 -2.92
C ASN A 292 -11.82 -16.11 -3.40
N SER A 293 -10.75 -15.49 -3.89
CA SER A 293 -10.71 -14.10 -4.33
C SER A 293 -11.09 -13.90 -5.82
N ILE A 294 -11.20 -14.98 -6.59
CA ILE A 294 -11.62 -14.97 -8.01
C ILE A 294 -12.88 -15.80 -8.22
N ASP A 295 -13.59 -15.52 -9.30
CA ASP A 295 -14.69 -16.38 -9.78
C ASP A 295 -14.12 -17.49 -10.67
N GLY A 296 -13.90 -18.67 -10.07
CA GLY A 296 -13.35 -19.83 -10.79
C GLY A 296 -14.30 -20.39 -11.86
N GLN A 297 -15.61 -20.16 -11.75
CA GLN A 297 -16.58 -20.60 -12.76
C GLN A 297 -16.47 -19.75 -14.02
N ALA A 298 -16.45 -18.42 -13.86
CA ALA A 298 -16.26 -17.52 -15.01
C ALA A 298 -14.93 -17.77 -15.72
N LEU A 299 -13.86 -18.06 -14.97
CA LEU A 299 -12.55 -18.40 -15.54
C LEU A 299 -12.57 -19.74 -16.29
N SER A 300 -13.18 -20.79 -15.73
CA SER A 300 -13.25 -22.10 -16.39
C SER A 300 -14.11 -22.06 -17.66
N GLU A 301 -15.25 -21.36 -17.63
CA GLU A 301 -16.11 -21.13 -18.79
C GLU A 301 -15.35 -20.38 -19.90
N PHE A 302 -14.56 -19.36 -19.53
CA PHE A 302 -13.72 -18.65 -20.49
C PHE A 302 -12.71 -19.57 -21.16
N LEU A 303 -11.96 -20.37 -20.39
CA LEU A 303 -10.94 -21.29 -20.92
C LEU A 303 -11.55 -22.37 -21.82
N GLN A 304 -12.72 -22.92 -21.45
CA GLN A 304 -13.42 -23.96 -22.21
C GLN A 304 -14.13 -23.43 -23.46
N SER A 305 -14.46 -22.14 -23.51
CA SER A 305 -15.13 -21.52 -24.66
C SER A 305 -14.17 -20.96 -25.70
N GLN A 306 -12.85 -20.97 -25.45
CA GLN A 306 -11.89 -20.48 -26.43
C GLN A 306 -11.82 -21.39 -27.67
N PRO A 307 -11.71 -20.80 -28.87
CA PRO A 307 -11.57 -21.60 -30.10
C PRO A 307 -10.25 -22.38 -30.14
N PHE A 308 -9.24 -21.89 -29.43
CA PHE A 308 -7.97 -22.57 -29.21
C PHE A 308 -7.29 -22.00 -27.96
N LEU A 309 -6.37 -22.78 -27.38
CA LEU A 309 -5.47 -22.37 -26.30
C LEU A 309 -4.02 -22.64 -26.69
N SER A 310 -3.14 -21.75 -26.25
CA SER A 310 -1.70 -21.92 -26.36
C SER A 310 -1.27 -23.17 -25.60
N PRO A 311 -0.32 -23.96 -26.14
CA PRO A 311 0.24 -25.12 -25.42
C PRO A 311 0.79 -24.72 -24.05
N PHE A 312 1.39 -23.54 -23.93
CA PHE A 312 1.93 -23.02 -22.68
C PHE A 312 0.85 -22.61 -21.66
N CYS A 313 -0.35 -22.22 -22.12
CA CYS A 313 -1.50 -22.00 -21.25
C CYS A 313 -1.96 -23.32 -20.61
N LEU A 314 -2.04 -24.37 -21.42
CA LEU A 314 -2.40 -25.72 -20.96
C LEU A 314 -1.35 -26.29 -20.01
N LEU A 315 -0.07 -26.05 -20.29
CA LEU A 315 1.02 -26.43 -19.38
C LEU A 315 0.96 -25.65 -18.06
N GLY A 316 0.71 -24.34 -18.10
CA GLY A 316 0.54 -23.52 -16.89
C GLY A 316 -0.59 -24.01 -15.99
N MET A 317 -1.70 -24.43 -16.60
CA MET A 317 -2.83 -25.10 -15.93
C MET A 317 -2.38 -26.38 -15.21
N VAL A 318 -1.74 -27.31 -15.94
CA VAL A 318 -1.28 -28.59 -15.39
C VAL A 318 -0.27 -28.40 -14.25
N ASN A 319 0.64 -27.44 -14.39
CA ASN A 319 1.73 -27.22 -13.45
C ASN A 319 1.28 -26.64 -12.11
N ASN A 320 0.29 -25.75 -12.14
CA ASN A 320 -0.02 -24.91 -11.00
C ASN A 320 -1.39 -25.21 -10.37
N ILE A 321 -2.30 -25.88 -11.07
CA ILE A 321 -3.61 -26.26 -10.50
C ILE A 321 -3.49 -27.72 -10.03
N PRO A 322 -3.39 -27.98 -8.72
CA PRO A 322 -3.38 -29.35 -8.23
C PRO A 322 -4.80 -29.91 -8.17
N VAL A 323 -4.89 -31.25 -8.22
CA VAL A 323 -6.19 -31.94 -8.31
C VAL A 323 -7.10 -31.73 -7.10
N HIS A 324 -6.55 -31.40 -5.94
CA HIS A 324 -7.35 -31.11 -4.74
C HIS A 324 -7.97 -29.70 -4.72
N LEU A 325 -7.63 -28.82 -5.68
CA LEU A 325 -8.18 -27.48 -5.77
C LEU A 325 -9.55 -27.53 -6.47
N TYR A 326 -10.55 -26.78 -6.00
CA TYR A 326 -11.90 -26.83 -6.58
C TYR A 326 -11.91 -26.49 -8.08
N LEU A 327 -10.99 -25.63 -8.53
CA LEU A 327 -10.83 -25.24 -9.93
C LEU A 327 -10.49 -26.44 -10.83
N PHE A 328 -9.80 -27.47 -10.33
CA PHE A 328 -9.57 -28.71 -11.08
C PHE A 328 -10.89 -29.37 -11.52
N ASN A 329 -11.85 -29.45 -10.61
CA ASN A 329 -13.16 -30.06 -10.91
C ASN A 329 -13.94 -29.25 -11.94
N LEU A 330 -13.81 -27.92 -11.92
CA LEU A 330 -14.43 -27.03 -12.91
C LEU A 330 -13.80 -27.14 -14.30
N LEU A 331 -12.49 -27.42 -14.36
CA LEU A 331 -11.72 -27.58 -15.60
C LEU A 331 -11.77 -29.01 -16.14
N SER A 332 -12.22 -29.98 -15.34
CA SER A 332 -12.29 -31.38 -15.73
C SER A 332 -13.22 -31.57 -16.95
N PRO A 333 -12.79 -32.34 -17.95
CA PRO A 333 -13.60 -32.59 -19.13
C PRO A 333 -15.00 -33.14 -18.79
N ARG A 334 -16.03 -32.65 -19.49
CA ARG A 334 -17.43 -33.07 -19.25
C ARG A 334 -17.64 -34.57 -19.47
N GLU A 335 -16.83 -35.18 -20.32
CA GLU A 335 -16.83 -36.62 -20.60
C GLU A 335 -16.49 -37.46 -19.35
N LEU A 336 -15.60 -36.96 -18.49
CA LEU A 336 -15.18 -37.64 -17.26
C LEU A 336 -16.19 -37.48 -16.12
N THR A 337 -17.03 -36.43 -16.16
CA THR A 337 -18.07 -36.21 -15.15
C THR A 337 -19.38 -36.92 -15.48
N THR A 338 -19.57 -37.37 -16.74
CA THR A 338 -20.83 -37.98 -17.22
C THR A 338 -20.75 -39.48 -17.50
N ASN A 339 -19.57 -40.07 -17.73
CA ASN A 339 -19.43 -41.48 -18.10
C ASN A 339 -18.96 -42.39 -16.94
N THR A 340 -19.70 -43.48 -16.69
CA THR A 340 -19.36 -44.61 -15.82
C THR A 340 -18.37 -45.61 -16.42
N VAL A 341 -17.75 -45.30 -17.58
CA VAL A 341 -16.85 -46.20 -18.31
C VAL A 341 -15.45 -45.59 -18.35
N MET A 342 -14.43 -46.36 -17.92
CA MET A 342 -13.02 -45.97 -17.96
C MET A 342 -12.54 -45.78 -19.41
N GLN A 343 -12.61 -44.55 -19.92
CA GLN A 343 -11.96 -44.15 -21.17
C GLN A 343 -10.44 -44.05 -20.95
N GLN A 344 -9.64 -44.62 -21.85
CA GLN A 344 -8.17 -44.59 -21.79
C GLN A 344 -7.56 -43.32 -22.41
N THR A 345 -8.36 -42.52 -23.12
CA THR A 345 -7.94 -41.30 -23.83
C THR A 345 -9.07 -40.28 -23.78
N ILE A 346 -8.74 -39.02 -23.45
CA ILE A 346 -9.69 -37.89 -23.47
C ILE A 346 -9.84 -37.42 -24.91
N ASP A 347 -11.08 -37.22 -25.38
CA ASP A 347 -11.28 -36.65 -26.71
C ASP A 347 -10.88 -35.16 -26.69
N SER A 348 -10.00 -34.75 -27.60
CA SER A 348 -9.37 -33.42 -27.62
C SER A 348 -10.33 -32.25 -27.91
N SER A 349 -11.63 -32.54 -28.03
CA SER A 349 -12.66 -31.59 -28.46
C SER A 349 -12.87 -30.41 -27.50
N GLN A 350 -12.62 -30.59 -26.20
CA GLN A 350 -12.86 -29.55 -25.18
C GLN A 350 -11.72 -28.52 -25.09
N TYR A 351 -10.47 -28.89 -25.41
CA TYR A 351 -9.31 -28.00 -25.35
C TYR A 351 -8.53 -28.10 -26.66
N ILE A 352 -8.93 -27.29 -27.64
CA ILE A 352 -8.23 -27.20 -28.93
C ILE A 352 -6.89 -26.50 -28.69
N MET A 353 -5.78 -27.15 -29.02
CA MET A 353 -4.44 -26.58 -28.83
C MET A 353 -3.92 -26.00 -30.15
N ALA A 354 -3.41 -24.77 -30.12
CA ALA A 354 -2.73 -24.16 -31.26
C ALA A 354 -1.56 -23.28 -30.80
N ASP A 355 -0.37 -23.53 -31.36
CA ASP A 355 0.76 -22.61 -31.24
C ASP A 355 0.72 -21.60 -32.38
N LEU A 356 0.80 -20.31 -32.02
CA LEU A 356 0.77 -19.19 -32.97
C LEU A 356 2.12 -18.48 -33.09
N THR A 357 3.13 -18.93 -32.35
CA THR A 357 4.46 -18.31 -32.39
C THR A 357 5.25 -18.73 -33.62
N ASN A 358 6.29 -17.94 -33.94
CA ASN A 358 7.24 -18.26 -35.00
C ASN A 358 8.48 -19.01 -34.47
N ASP A 359 8.49 -19.36 -33.19
CA ASP A 359 9.58 -20.08 -32.54
C ASP A 359 9.36 -21.59 -32.69
N ASN A 360 10.44 -22.37 -32.74
CA ASN A 360 10.40 -23.82 -32.88
C ASN A 360 11.24 -24.54 -31.82
N GLU A 361 11.84 -23.82 -30.87
CA GLU A 361 12.80 -24.39 -29.91
C GLU A 361 12.20 -25.51 -29.04
N MET A 362 10.97 -25.32 -28.57
CA MET A 362 10.23 -26.30 -27.74
C MET A 362 9.21 -27.17 -28.51
N GLN A 363 9.22 -27.13 -29.84
CA GLN A 363 8.25 -27.86 -30.67
C GLN A 363 8.18 -29.37 -30.35
N PRO A 364 9.31 -30.09 -30.14
CA PRO A 364 9.28 -31.51 -29.81
C PRO A 364 8.56 -31.83 -28.48
N PHE A 365 8.54 -30.89 -27.53
CA PHE A 365 7.79 -31.04 -26.29
C PHE A 365 6.32 -30.64 -26.46
N ILE A 366 6.03 -29.61 -27.27
CA ILE A 366 4.66 -29.16 -27.56
C ILE A 366 3.80 -30.29 -28.11
N GLU A 367 4.36 -31.10 -29.01
CA GLU A 367 3.68 -32.29 -29.57
C GLU A 367 3.26 -33.33 -28.51
N LYS A 368 3.89 -33.31 -27.33
CA LYS A 368 3.59 -34.23 -26.22
C LYS A 368 2.58 -33.67 -25.21
N ILE A 369 2.22 -32.39 -25.27
CA ILE A 369 1.28 -31.75 -24.32
C ILE A 369 -0.10 -32.43 -24.26
N PRO A 370 -0.69 -32.94 -25.37
CA PRO A 370 -1.94 -33.71 -25.29
C PRO A 370 -1.83 -34.95 -24.38
N ILE A 371 -0.67 -35.61 -24.37
CA ILE A 371 -0.39 -36.76 -23.49
C ILE A 371 -0.28 -36.28 -22.03
N VAL A 372 0.40 -35.15 -21.80
CA VAL A 372 0.50 -34.52 -20.47
C VAL A 372 -0.89 -34.22 -19.89
N LEU A 373 -1.78 -33.64 -20.68
CA LEU A 373 -3.16 -33.36 -20.28
C LEU A 373 -3.97 -34.63 -19.99
N SER A 374 -3.80 -35.66 -20.81
CA SER A 374 -4.43 -36.96 -20.59
C SER A 374 -4.01 -37.56 -19.25
N ASN A 375 -2.71 -37.56 -18.95
CA ASN A 375 -2.18 -38.05 -17.68
C ASN A 375 -2.69 -37.23 -16.47
N TYR A 376 -2.80 -35.91 -16.63
CA TYR A 376 -3.25 -34.99 -15.58
C TYR A 376 -4.70 -35.24 -15.14
N PHE A 377 -5.61 -35.47 -16.09
CA PHE A 377 -7.03 -35.68 -15.79
C PHE A 377 -7.39 -37.15 -15.51
N LEU A 378 -6.75 -38.12 -16.19
CA LEU A 378 -7.09 -39.54 -16.07
C LEU A 378 -6.34 -40.27 -14.95
N TYR A 379 -5.37 -39.63 -14.28
CA TYR A 379 -4.47 -40.29 -13.33
C TYR A 379 -3.83 -41.58 -13.87
N SER A 380 -3.66 -41.68 -15.18
CA SER A 380 -3.05 -42.85 -15.81
C SER A 380 -1.60 -42.92 -15.38
N THR A 381 -1.18 -44.02 -14.74
CA THR A 381 0.24 -44.29 -14.54
C THR A 381 0.91 -44.30 -15.91
N PRO A 382 1.89 -43.42 -16.18
CA PRO A 382 2.57 -43.40 -17.46
C PRO A 382 3.13 -44.79 -17.74
N LYS A 383 2.93 -45.31 -18.96
CA LYS A 383 3.57 -46.55 -19.40
C LYS A 383 5.09 -46.35 -19.26
N SER A 384 5.74 -47.31 -18.62
CA SER A 384 7.15 -47.25 -18.22
C SER A 384 8.08 -47.23 -19.43
N ASP A 385 8.37 -46.04 -19.95
CA ASP A 385 9.65 -45.79 -20.58
C ASP A 385 10.49 -45.04 -19.55
N GLU A 386 11.45 -45.75 -18.94
CA GLU A 386 12.54 -45.11 -18.20
C GLU A 386 13.30 -44.25 -19.21
N THR A 387 12.86 -43.02 -19.41
CA THR A 387 13.65 -42.01 -20.10
C THR A 387 14.65 -41.50 -19.06
N PRO A 388 15.92 -41.94 -19.09
CA PRO A 388 16.95 -41.29 -18.30
C PRO A 388 16.96 -39.81 -18.66
N LEU A 389 17.22 -38.95 -17.68
CA LEU A 389 17.38 -37.53 -17.93
C LEU A 389 18.74 -37.34 -18.65
N VAL A 390 18.71 -37.34 -19.99
CA VAL A 390 19.86 -37.14 -20.89
C VAL A 390 20.05 -35.63 -21.18
N ASP A 391 21.30 -35.25 -21.46
CA ASP A 391 21.92 -33.91 -21.35
C ASP A 391 21.25 -32.68 -22.01
N ASP A 392 21.48 -31.53 -21.35
CA ASP A 392 21.46 -30.10 -21.78
C ASP A 392 20.29 -29.53 -22.60
N LYS A 393 19.39 -30.35 -23.14
CA LYS A 393 18.28 -29.87 -23.96
C LYS A 393 17.02 -29.67 -23.11
N ILE A 394 16.50 -28.45 -23.15
CA ILE A 394 15.25 -28.03 -22.50
C ILE A 394 14.12 -29.04 -22.72
N ASN A 395 13.93 -29.52 -23.95
CA ASN A 395 12.87 -30.48 -24.30
C ASN A 395 12.95 -31.82 -23.55
N ASP A 396 14.16 -32.32 -23.27
CA ASP A 396 14.37 -33.60 -22.58
C ASP A 396 14.08 -33.44 -21.09
N PHE A 397 14.49 -32.31 -20.51
CA PHE A 397 14.14 -31.93 -19.15
C PHE A 397 12.62 -31.81 -18.98
N LEU A 398 11.95 -31.07 -19.86
CA LEU A 398 10.48 -30.89 -19.83
C LEU A 398 9.75 -32.24 -19.97
N SER A 399 10.19 -33.08 -20.91
CA SER A 399 9.63 -34.42 -21.11
C SER A 399 9.74 -35.26 -19.83
N TYR A 400 10.91 -35.25 -19.18
CA TYR A 400 11.10 -35.97 -17.93
C TYR A 400 10.18 -35.47 -16.80
N ILE A 401 10.06 -34.15 -16.62
CA ILE A 401 9.24 -33.58 -15.54
C ILE A 401 7.77 -33.95 -15.70
N HIS A 402 7.22 -33.90 -16.91
CA HIS A 402 5.78 -34.06 -17.14
C HIS A 402 5.34 -35.47 -17.50
N LEU A 403 6.18 -36.28 -18.16
CA LEU A 403 5.78 -37.60 -18.65
C LEU A 403 6.31 -38.77 -17.82
N SER A 404 7.36 -38.58 -17.00
CA SER A 404 7.85 -39.69 -16.18
C SER A 404 6.86 -40.08 -15.09
N SER A 405 6.73 -41.39 -14.86
CA SER A 405 5.93 -42.01 -13.79
C SER A 405 6.55 -41.86 -12.40
N ASN A 406 7.71 -41.19 -12.31
CA ASN A 406 8.42 -40.96 -11.07
C ASN A 406 7.60 -40.15 -10.08
N THR A 407 7.66 -40.55 -8.81
CA THR A 407 7.04 -39.79 -7.72
C THR A 407 7.68 -38.40 -7.59
N LEU A 408 6.96 -37.44 -7.01
CA LEU A 408 7.46 -36.08 -6.77
C LEU A 408 8.81 -36.07 -6.05
N TYR A 409 9.01 -36.99 -5.10
CA TYR A 409 10.26 -37.10 -4.34
C TYR A 409 11.45 -37.57 -5.20
N ILE A 410 11.23 -38.51 -6.13
CA ILE A 410 12.27 -38.97 -7.06
C ILE A 410 12.61 -37.85 -8.05
N LYS A 411 11.58 -37.16 -8.57
CA LYS A 411 11.76 -35.98 -9.43
C LYS A 411 12.59 -34.90 -8.73
N MET A 412 12.25 -34.57 -7.48
CA MET A 412 12.98 -33.61 -6.66
C MET A 412 14.46 -33.99 -6.51
N LYS A 413 14.79 -35.25 -6.16
CA LYS A 413 16.19 -35.68 -6.03
C LYS A 413 16.98 -35.53 -7.34
N SER A 414 16.38 -35.94 -8.46
CA SER A 414 17.00 -35.82 -9.78
C SER A 414 17.28 -34.36 -10.15
N VAL A 415 16.29 -33.47 -9.94
CA VAL A 415 16.43 -32.03 -10.19
C VAL A 415 17.52 -31.42 -9.31
N LEU A 416 17.56 -31.74 -8.02
CA LEU A 416 18.59 -31.23 -7.10
C LEU A 416 20.01 -31.68 -7.49
N GLY A 417 20.16 -32.94 -7.91
CA GLY A 417 21.43 -33.46 -8.42
C GLY A 417 21.89 -32.70 -9.67
N LYS A 418 20.98 -32.47 -10.61
CA LYS A 418 21.30 -31.74 -11.86
C LYS A 418 21.53 -30.25 -11.64
N ALA A 419 20.81 -29.60 -10.75
CA ALA A 419 21.02 -28.18 -10.40
C ALA A 419 22.42 -27.90 -9.83
N ARG A 420 23.07 -28.92 -9.27
CA ARG A 420 24.45 -28.85 -8.79
C ARG A 420 25.46 -28.92 -9.93
N GLU A 421 25.21 -29.80 -10.91
CA GLU A 421 26.12 -30.10 -12.03
C GLU A 421 25.97 -29.09 -13.18
N PHE A 422 24.72 -28.77 -13.53
CA PHE A 422 24.32 -27.94 -14.67
C PHE A 422 23.64 -26.65 -14.21
N HIS A 423 23.72 -25.62 -15.04
CA HIS A 423 23.04 -24.36 -14.79
C HIS A 423 21.58 -24.47 -15.26
N LEU A 424 20.66 -24.67 -14.31
CA LEU A 424 19.22 -24.65 -14.59
C LEU A 424 18.73 -23.21 -14.66
N THR A 425 18.42 -22.76 -15.87
CA THR A 425 17.91 -21.40 -16.13
C THR A 425 16.51 -21.18 -15.55
N SER A 426 16.06 -19.92 -15.50
CA SER A 426 14.70 -19.54 -15.09
C SER A 426 13.60 -20.32 -15.81
N VAL A 427 13.79 -20.64 -17.08
CA VAL A 427 12.84 -21.39 -17.92
C VAL A 427 12.59 -22.79 -17.36
N HIS A 428 13.66 -23.48 -16.95
CA HIS A 428 13.56 -24.80 -16.32
C HIS A 428 12.72 -24.73 -15.04
N VAL A 429 12.89 -23.69 -14.21
CA VAL A 429 12.15 -23.53 -12.95
C VAL A 429 10.66 -23.27 -13.21
N HIS A 430 10.31 -22.39 -14.15
CA HIS A 430 8.91 -22.08 -14.48
C HIS A 430 8.17 -23.25 -15.14
N SER A 431 8.90 -24.18 -15.76
CA SER A 431 8.30 -25.42 -16.24
C SER A 431 7.93 -26.42 -15.14
N MET A 432 8.46 -26.27 -13.93
CA MET A 432 8.17 -27.19 -12.84
C MET A 432 6.82 -26.87 -12.18
N GLY A 433 6.06 -27.91 -11.85
CA GLY A 433 4.80 -27.73 -11.13
C GLY A 433 4.99 -27.15 -9.73
N ILE A 434 4.01 -26.38 -9.26
CA ILE A 434 4.08 -25.67 -7.97
C ILE A 434 4.35 -26.60 -6.78
N LEU A 435 3.79 -27.82 -6.82
CA LEU A 435 4.02 -28.84 -5.80
C LEU A 435 5.46 -29.35 -5.78
N LEU A 436 6.10 -29.47 -6.95
CA LEU A 436 7.51 -29.87 -7.04
C LEU A 436 8.42 -28.75 -6.52
N LEU A 437 8.16 -27.50 -6.89
CA LEU A 437 8.90 -26.34 -6.38
C LEU A 437 8.82 -26.24 -4.85
N ARG A 438 7.62 -26.41 -4.28
CA ARG A 438 7.42 -26.47 -2.82
C ARG A 438 8.16 -27.65 -2.18
N CYS A 439 8.14 -28.82 -2.82
CA CYS A 439 8.85 -29.99 -2.34
C CYS A 439 10.38 -29.76 -2.31
N ILE A 440 10.92 -29.13 -3.36
CA ILE A 440 12.35 -28.78 -3.45
C ILE A 440 12.74 -27.82 -2.32
N ILE A 441 12.04 -26.68 -2.18
CA ILE A 441 12.47 -25.65 -1.22
C ILE A 441 12.30 -26.09 0.24
N PHE A 442 11.23 -26.81 0.57
CA PHE A 442 11.01 -27.29 1.93
C PHE A 442 11.86 -28.51 2.29
N SER A 443 12.27 -29.32 1.30
CA SER A 443 13.26 -30.36 1.54
C SER A 443 14.64 -29.76 1.78
N LEU A 444 15.04 -28.75 0.97
CA LEU A 444 16.28 -28.01 1.18
C LEU A 444 16.34 -27.35 2.56
N GLN A 445 15.23 -26.77 3.03
CA GLN A 445 15.14 -26.19 4.38
C GLN A 445 15.46 -27.21 5.47
N ARG A 446 14.97 -28.45 5.33
CA ARG A 446 15.20 -29.54 6.30
C ARG A 446 16.63 -30.08 6.26
N THR A 447 17.24 -30.10 5.09
CA THR A 447 18.59 -30.65 4.86
C THR A 447 19.67 -29.58 4.77
N LEU A 448 19.39 -28.35 5.19
CA LEU A 448 20.27 -27.19 4.98
C LEU A 448 21.67 -27.40 5.59
N GLY A 449 21.73 -27.97 6.79
CA GLY A 449 22.98 -28.32 7.47
C GLY A 449 23.80 -29.33 6.68
N ASP A 450 23.19 -30.47 6.34
CA ASP A 450 23.84 -31.54 5.55
C ASP A 450 24.32 -31.04 4.18
N CYS A 451 23.54 -30.17 3.52
CA CYS A 451 23.90 -29.57 2.23
C CYS A 451 25.12 -28.65 2.34
N ALA A 452 25.24 -27.92 3.46
CA ALA A 452 26.39 -27.06 3.72
C ALA A 452 27.65 -27.89 4.00
N GLU A 453 27.53 -28.96 4.78
CA GLU A 453 28.65 -29.87 5.10
C GLU A 453 29.15 -30.63 3.86
N THR A 454 28.25 -30.99 2.95
CA THR A 454 28.58 -31.70 1.70
C THR A 454 29.00 -30.78 0.54
N ASN A 455 29.18 -29.47 0.80
CA ASN A 455 29.54 -28.45 -0.20
C ASN A 455 28.59 -28.43 -1.42
N MET A 456 27.29 -28.62 -1.20
CA MET A 456 26.28 -28.65 -2.27
C MET A 456 26.02 -27.27 -2.90
N PHE A 457 26.25 -26.19 -2.14
CA PHE A 457 25.96 -24.81 -2.55
C PHE A 457 27.00 -24.25 -3.52
N THR A 458 26.91 -24.61 -4.80
CA THR A 458 27.67 -23.95 -5.88
C THR A 458 26.99 -22.63 -6.30
N PRO A 459 27.68 -21.69 -6.97
CA PRO A 459 27.03 -20.47 -7.49
C PRO A 459 25.80 -20.77 -8.36
N LYS A 460 25.89 -21.76 -9.25
CA LYS A 460 24.79 -22.24 -10.10
C LYS A 460 23.61 -22.75 -9.26
N PHE A 461 23.89 -23.53 -8.22
CA PHE A 461 22.85 -24.05 -7.33
C PHE A 461 22.19 -22.94 -6.51
N CYS A 462 22.96 -21.96 -6.03
CA CYS A 462 22.42 -20.79 -5.32
C CYS A 462 21.48 -19.96 -6.21
N GLU A 463 21.81 -19.79 -7.49
CA GLU A 463 20.97 -19.12 -8.47
C GLU A 463 19.67 -19.90 -8.76
N PHE A 464 19.75 -21.23 -8.89
CA PHE A 464 18.58 -22.10 -8.97
C PHE A 464 17.67 -21.93 -7.74
N VAL A 465 18.24 -21.98 -6.53
CA VAL A 465 17.48 -21.78 -5.28
C VAL A 465 16.86 -20.38 -5.22
N LYS A 466 17.60 -19.34 -5.62
CA LYS A 466 17.09 -17.97 -5.72
C LYS A 466 15.89 -17.89 -6.65
N THR A 467 15.96 -18.53 -7.81
CA THR A 467 14.86 -18.57 -8.79
C THR A 467 13.64 -19.28 -8.22
N VAL A 468 13.80 -20.47 -7.64
CA VAL A 468 12.71 -21.23 -6.99
C VAL A 468 12.07 -20.40 -5.88
N PHE A 469 12.89 -19.78 -5.03
CA PHE A 469 12.41 -18.95 -3.92
C PHE A 469 11.65 -17.73 -4.43
N SER A 470 12.13 -17.10 -5.52
CA SER A 470 11.49 -15.96 -6.15
C SER A 470 10.11 -16.29 -6.73
N VAL A 471 10.00 -17.37 -7.50
CA VAL A 471 8.71 -17.82 -8.06
C VAL A 471 7.70 -18.07 -6.95
N LEU A 472 8.11 -18.79 -5.90
CA LEU A 472 7.24 -19.10 -4.77
C LEU A 472 6.88 -17.87 -3.93
N SER A 473 7.74 -16.85 -3.89
CA SER A 473 7.49 -15.64 -3.10
C SER A 473 6.27 -14.86 -3.58
N THR A 474 5.88 -14.93 -4.86
CA THR A 474 4.67 -14.24 -5.34
C THR A 474 3.39 -14.71 -4.63
N ALA A 475 3.27 -16.00 -4.35
CA ALA A 475 2.08 -16.63 -3.78
C ALA A 475 2.23 -17.10 -2.32
N PHE A 476 3.44 -17.39 -1.85
CA PHE A 476 3.68 -18.11 -0.59
C PHE A 476 4.60 -17.40 0.40
N VAL A 477 4.76 -16.07 0.32
CA VAL A 477 5.66 -15.30 1.22
C VAL A 477 5.50 -15.73 2.68
N GLU A 478 4.26 -15.83 3.19
CA GLU A 478 4.02 -16.17 4.60
C GLU A 478 4.52 -17.55 5.00
N GLN A 479 4.33 -18.56 4.14
CA GLN A 479 4.77 -19.92 4.38
C GLN A 479 6.29 -20.03 4.30
N LEU A 480 6.91 -19.33 3.33
CA LEU A 480 8.37 -19.25 3.21
C LEU A 480 8.96 -18.58 4.45
N SER A 481 8.41 -17.44 4.86
CA SER A 481 8.83 -16.72 6.07
C SER A 481 8.69 -17.57 7.32
N GLN A 482 7.61 -18.34 7.46
CA GLN A 482 7.43 -19.24 8.60
C GLN A 482 8.43 -20.41 8.57
N LYS A 483 8.69 -21.01 7.42
CA LYS A 483 9.59 -22.18 7.34
C LYS A 483 11.06 -21.84 7.53
N PHE A 484 11.51 -20.69 7.05
CA PHE A 484 12.92 -20.30 7.09
C PHE A 484 13.26 -19.34 8.24
N PHE A 485 12.31 -18.52 8.70
CA PHE A 485 12.56 -17.42 9.63
C PHE A 485 11.65 -17.42 10.86
N GLU A 486 11.13 -18.57 11.26
CA GLU A 486 10.40 -18.70 12.52
C GLU A 486 11.37 -18.80 13.70
N ALA A 487 11.20 -17.90 14.68
CA ALA A 487 12.08 -17.78 15.85
C ALA A 487 11.96 -18.94 16.87
N GLY A 488 11.34 -20.07 16.50
CA GLY A 488 11.21 -21.28 17.31
C GLY A 488 12.56 -21.97 17.58
N GLN A 489 12.56 -23.19 18.13
CA GLN A 489 13.79 -23.95 18.45
C GLN A 489 14.52 -24.46 17.19
N VAL A 490 15.08 -23.54 16.40
CA VAL A 490 15.97 -23.85 15.28
C VAL A 490 17.40 -24.02 15.82
N PRO A 491 18.13 -25.09 15.45
CA PRO A 491 19.55 -25.24 15.79
C PRO A 491 20.40 -24.04 15.34
N LEU A 492 21.38 -23.63 16.16
CA LEU A 492 22.18 -22.42 15.90
C LEU A 492 22.89 -22.44 14.54
N ASN A 493 23.38 -23.61 14.11
CA ASN A 493 24.04 -23.76 12.80
C ASN A 493 23.08 -23.48 11.63
N ILE A 494 21.86 -24.03 11.69
CA ILE A 494 20.84 -23.81 10.66
C ILE A 494 20.40 -22.34 10.65
N MET A 495 20.27 -21.73 11.82
CA MET A 495 19.93 -20.31 11.95
C MET A 495 20.97 -19.41 11.28
N ASP A 496 22.25 -19.65 11.52
CA ASP A 496 23.34 -18.89 10.90
C ASP A 496 23.39 -19.10 9.38
N LEU A 497 23.30 -20.34 8.89
CA LEU A 497 23.22 -20.64 7.46
C LEU A 497 22.03 -19.96 6.78
N SER A 498 20.90 -19.85 7.47
CA SER A 498 19.68 -19.21 6.95
C SER A 498 19.86 -17.69 6.85
N ILE A 499 20.49 -17.06 7.85
CA ILE A 499 20.84 -15.63 7.82
C ILE A 499 21.86 -15.35 6.70
N ARG A 500 22.89 -16.18 6.58
CA ARG A 500 23.94 -16.06 5.57
C ARG A 500 23.42 -16.30 4.16
N GLY A 501 22.55 -17.29 3.97
CA GLY A 501 21.84 -17.53 2.71
C GLY A 501 20.83 -16.42 2.38
N ALA A 502 20.23 -15.77 3.38
CA ALA A 502 19.40 -14.60 3.16
C ALA A 502 20.21 -13.40 2.66
N PHE A 503 21.40 -13.16 3.23
CA PHE A 503 22.21 -11.97 3.01
C PHE A 503 22.73 -11.77 1.57
N ARG A 504 23.09 -12.85 0.86
CA ARG A 504 23.73 -12.71 -0.47
C ARG A 504 22.81 -13.09 -1.63
N PRO A 505 22.39 -14.36 -1.78
CA PRO A 505 21.57 -14.73 -2.94
C PRO A 505 20.11 -14.27 -2.85
N LEU A 506 19.54 -14.17 -1.64
CA LEU A 506 18.09 -13.93 -1.48
C LEU A 506 17.70 -12.49 -1.16
N ILE A 507 18.64 -11.56 -0.92
CA ILE A 507 18.32 -10.15 -0.62
C ILE A 507 17.34 -9.53 -1.62
N PRO A 508 17.53 -9.63 -2.96
CA PRO A 508 16.58 -9.09 -3.94
C PRO A 508 15.14 -9.55 -3.75
N VAL A 509 14.96 -10.78 -3.29
CA VAL A 509 13.65 -11.40 -3.09
C VAL A 509 13.09 -11.04 -1.72
N ILE A 510 13.93 -11.11 -0.68
CA ILE A 510 13.55 -10.91 0.72
C ILE A 510 13.18 -9.46 0.99
N VAL A 511 13.86 -8.48 0.38
CA VAL A 511 13.56 -7.06 0.60
C VAL A 511 12.06 -6.75 0.39
N ARG A 512 11.42 -7.40 -0.58
CA ARG A 512 9.99 -7.21 -0.89
C ARG A 512 9.03 -7.97 0.04
N PHE A 513 9.51 -8.79 0.97
CA PHE A 513 8.63 -9.60 1.81
C PHE A 513 7.77 -8.71 2.69
N SER A 514 6.44 -8.79 2.50
CA SER A 514 5.43 -8.20 3.38
C SER A 514 5.74 -8.45 4.87
N SER A 515 6.32 -9.63 5.16
CA SER A 515 6.65 -10.16 6.49
C SER A 515 8.13 -10.04 6.89
N ASN A 516 8.88 -9.03 6.41
CA ASN A 516 10.25 -8.72 6.90
C ASN A 516 10.36 -8.67 8.43
N GLU A 517 9.28 -8.35 9.13
CA GLU A 517 9.20 -8.43 10.59
C GLU A 517 9.65 -9.80 11.14
N LYS A 518 9.23 -10.92 10.52
CA LYS A 518 9.62 -12.26 10.97
C LYS A 518 11.12 -12.48 10.84
N ILE A 519 11.71 -11.99 9.75
CA ILE A 519 13.15 -12.07 9.47
C ILE A 519 13.94 -11.25 10.49
N ILE A 520 13.45 -10.04 10.81
CA ILE A 520 14.06 -9.22 11.85
C ILE A 520 13.95 -9.92 13.21
N LYS A 521 12.78 -10.43 13.60
CA LYS A 521 12.62 -11.20 14.85
C LYS A 521 13.57 -12.40 14.93
N PHE A 522 13.77 -13.09 13.81
CA PHE A 522 14.73 -14.19 13.68
C PHE A 522 16.18 -13.71 13.91
N CYS A 523 16.57 -12.58 13.31
CA CYS A 523 17.87 -11.96 13.52
C CYS A 523 18.07 -11.50 14.97
N LEU A 524 17.05 -10.88 15.58
CA LEU A 524 17.09 -10.45 16.99
C LEU A 524 17.31 -11.61 17.95
N LYS A 525 16.76 -12.79 17.64
CA LYS A 525 17.06 -14.02 18.39
C LYS A 525 18.52 -14.43 18.23
N ALA A 526 19.07 -14.36 17.01
CA ALA A 526 20.48 -14.65 16.77
C ALA A 526 21.43 -13.70 17.52
N LEU A 527 21.02 -12.45 17.80
CA LEU A 527 21.83 -11.52 18.59
C LEU A 527 22.08 -11.96 20.04
N LYS A 528 21.23 -12.84 20.60
CA LYS A 528 21.41 -13.37 21.96
C LYS A 528 22.60 -14.33 22.06
N GLU A 529 23.05 -14.87 20.93
CA GLU A 529 24.06 -15.91 20.84
C GLU A 529 25.36 -15.32 20.27
N LYS A 530 26.45 -15.31 21.07
CA LYS A 530 27.71 -14.62 20.73
C LYS A 530 28.29 -15.06 19.38
N THR A 531 28.15 -16.33 19.00
CA THR A 531 28.75 -16.91 17.78
C THR A 531 28.11 -16.43 16.48
N ILE A 532 26.81 -16.10 16.50
CA ILE A 532 26.00 -15.80 15.31
C ILE A 532 25.45 -14.38 15.31
N ALA A 533 25.64 -13.64 16.42
CA ALA A 533 25.22 -12.24 16.55
C ALA A 533 25.76 -11.36 15.41
N LYS A 534 26.98 -11.60 14.93
CA LYS A 534 27.58 -10.87 13.80
C LYS A 534 26.74 -10.99 12.53
N SER A 535 26.38 -12.21 12.12
CA SER A 535 25.54 -12.47 10.95
C SER A 535 24.18 -11.77 11.08
N GLY A 536 23.56 -11.85 12.27
CA GLY A 536 22.28 -11.20 12.56
C GLY A 536 22.35 -9.68 12.43
N ARG A 537 23.39 -9.03 12.98
CA ARG A 537 23.59 -7.57 12.86
C ARG A 537 23.72 -7.13 11.41
N PHE A 538 24.50 -7.85 10.61
CA PHE A 538 24.74 -7.48 9.21
C PHE A 538 23.53 -7.66 8.32
N LEU A 539 22.74 -8.73 8.51
CA LEU A 539 21.49 -8.87 7.76
C LEU A 539 20.50 -7.76 8.11
N ILE A 540 20.35 -7.40 9.39
CA ILE A 540 19.54 -6.24 9.79
C ILE A 540 20.04 -4.97 9.11
N LEU A 541 21.35 -4.68 9.20
CA LEU A 541 21.97 -3.51 8.58
C LEU A 541 21.73 -3.46 7.06
N LYS A 542 21.87 -4.60 6.36
CA LYS A 542 21.65 -4.68 4.92
C LYS A 542 20.19 -4.42 4.57
N LEU A 543 19.24 -5.04 5.26
CA LEU A 543 17.80 -4.79 5.05
C LEU A 543 17.44 -3.32 5.24
N LEU A 544 17.95 -2.68 6.31
CA LEU A 544 17.74 -1.25 6.58
C LEU A 544 18.41 -0.32 5.55
N SER A 545 19.40 -0.79 4.81
CA SER A 545 20.05 -0.02 3.73
C SER A 545 19.34 -0.11 2.38
N CYS A 546 18.59 -1.19 2.15
CA CYS A 546 17.92 -1.47 0.88
C CYS A 546 16.43 -1.04 0.88
N ASP A 547 15.77 -1.03 2.04
CA ASP A 547 14.36 -0.66 2.15
C ASP A 547 14.04 -0.01 3.50
N TYR A 548 12.88 0.61 3.60
CA TYR A 548 12.39 1.23 4.82
C TYR A 548 12.05 0.18 5.88
N PRO A 549 12.41 0.41 7.15
CA PRO A 549 12.09 -0.53 8.22
C PRO A 549 10.58 -0.64 8.38
N LYS A 550 10.05 -1.86 8.38
CA LYS A 550 8.66 -2.10 8.75
C LYS A 550 8.49 -1.89 10.24
N ILE A 551 7.45 -1.15 10.62
CA ILE A 551 7.23 -0.73 11.99
C ILE A 551 5.98 -1.42 12.49
N ASN A 552 6.18 -2.40 13.37
CA ASN A 552 5.13 -3.04 14.14
C ASN A 552 5.41 -2.74 15.62
N PRO A 553 4.41 -2.30 16.42
CA PRO A 553 4.58 -2.09 17.86
C PRO A 553 5.24 -3.29 18.58
N THR A 554 4.88 -4.52 18.19
CA THR A 554 5.48 -5.74 18.77
C THR A 554 6.95 -5.88 18.43
N LEU A 555 7.37 -5.47 17.23
CA LEU A 555 8.77 -5.49 16.82
C LEU A 555 9.57 -4.40 17.55
N ILE A 556 9.00 -3.20 17.72
CA ILE A 556 9.68 -2.12 18.43
C ILE A 556 9.90 -2.48 19.90
N GLU A 557 8.93 -3.12 20.56
CA GLU A 557 9.13 -3.63 21.93
C GLU A 557 10.23 -4.69 21.98
N LEU A 558 10.32 -5.61 21.00
CA LEU A 558 11.44 -6.56 20.93
C LEU A 558 12.78 -5.87 20.73
N ILE A 559 12.86 -4.84 19.86
CA ILE A 559 14.08 -4.03 19.67
C ILE A 559 14.43 -3.26 20.95
N LYS A 560 13.43 -2.82 21.71
CA LYS A 560 13.59 -2.15 22.99
C LYS A 560 14.03 -3.11 24.11
N GLU A 561 13.77 -4.40 23.98
CA GLU A 561 14.27 -5.43 24.90
C GLU A 561 15.70 -5.92 24.57
N THR A 562 16.24 -5.63 23.39
CA THR A 562 17.59 -6.10 23.03
C THR A 562 18.70 -5.54 23.92
N GLU A 563 19.72 -6.35 24.19
CA GLU A 563 20.96 -5.91 24.84
C GLU A 563 22.01 -5.40 23.84
N ASP A 564 21.66 -5.31 22.55
CA ASP A 564 22.55 -4.92 21.47
C ASP A 564 22.32 -3.47 21.02
N ILE A 565 23.26 -2.59 21.37
CA ILE A 565 23.10 -1.15 21.12
C ILE A 565 23.18 -0.77 19.65
N PHE A 566 23.98 -1.50 18.87
CA PHE A 566 24.15 -1.28 17.44
C PHE A 566 22.83 -1.44 16.70
N THR A 567 22.07 -2.49 17.03
CA THR A 567 20.75 -2.70 16.45
C THR A 567 19.81 -1.53 16.76
N VAL A 568 19.73 -1.10 18.02
CA VAL A 568 18.86 0.03 18.42
C VAL A 568 19.21 1.31 17.66
N ILE A 569 20.50 1.65 17.60
CA ILE A 569 20.98 2.87 16.93
C ILE A 569 20.76 2.83 15.42
N ASN A 570 21.00 1.68 14.78
CA ASN A 570 20.77 1.54 13.35
C ASN A 570 19.28 1.65 12.99
N TYR A 571 18.38 1.18 13.86
CA TYR A 571 16.95 1.43 13.71
C TYR A 571 16.59 2.90 13.90
N ILE A 572 17.16 3.58 14.90
CA ILE A 572 16.93 5.03 15.08
C ILE A 572 17.36 5.81 13.83
N ASP A 573 18.56 5.53 13.30
CA ASP A 573 19.08 6.14 12.07
C ASP A 573 18.16 5.85 10.87
N ALA A 574 17.73 4.59 10.68
CA ALA A 574 16.80 4.22 9.63
C ALA A 574 15.43 4.94 9.75
N LEU A 575 14.86 5.00 10.96
CA LEU A 575 13.61 5.71 11.23
C LEU A 575 13.72 7.23 11.00
N THR A 576 14.89 7.82 11.28
CA THR A 576 15.17 9.23 10.95
C THR A 576 15.20 9.48 9.44
N ASN A 577 15.58 8.46 8.65
CA ASN A 577 15.75 8.56 7.21
C ASN A 577 14.48 8.21 6.41
N ILE A 578 13.38 7.82 7.06
CA ILE A 578 12.09 7.61 6.38
C ILE A 578 11.55 8.96 5.91
N THR A 579 11.40 9.10 4.60
CA THR A 579 10.86 10.33 3.97
C THR A 579 9.58 10.07 3.16
N SER A 580 9.34 8.82 2.81
CA SER A 580 8.27 8.32 1.94
C SER A 580 7.08 7.81 2.77
N VAL A 581 6.26 8.73 3.27
CA VAL A 581 5.12 8.41 4.16
C VAL A 581 3.80 8.87 3.53
N LYS A 582 2.73 8.09 3.72
CA LYS A 582 1.42 8.41 3.14
C LYS A 582 0.76 9.60 3.83
N THR A 583 0.67 9.56 5.16
CA THR A 583 -0.06 10.52 5.99
C THR A 583 0.80 11.07 7.14
N PHE A 584 0.42 12.23 7.68
CA PHE A 584 1.06 12.75 8.89
C PHE A 584 0.80 11.88 10.13
N GLU A 585 -0.32 11.16 10.19
CA GLU A 585 -0.63 10.19 11.25
C GLU A 585 0.41 9.07 11.28
N GLU A 586 0.70 8.49 10.12
CA GLU A 586 1.76 7.49 9.99
C GLU A 586 3.13 8.09 10.34
N ALA A 587 3.43 9.32 9.90
CA ALA A 587 4.68 9.99 10.23
C ALA A 587 4.84 10.26 11.74
N ASN A 588 3.76 10.63 12.42
CA ASN A 588 3.73 10.83 13.86
C ASN A 588 3.95 9.51 14.61
N LEU A 589 3.32 8.42 14.16
CA LEU A 589 3.55 7.10 14.73
C LEU A 589 5.03 6.67 14.60
N ILE A 590 5.64 6.89 13.43
CA ILE A 590 7.08 6.61 13.21
C ILE A 590 7.93 7.43 14.18
N GLU A 591 7.63 8.71 14.35
CA GLU A 591 8.32 9.61 15.28
C GLU A 591 8.15 9.18 16.74
N GLU A 592 6.95 8.72 17.15
CA GLU A 592 6.68 8.16 18.48
C GLU A 592 7.51 6.91 18.74
N GLN A 593 7.53 5.96 17.80
CA GLN A 593 8.35 4.74 17.92
C GLN A 593 9.85 5.09 17.96
N ARG A 594 10.29 6.08 17.19
CA ARG A 594 11.67 6.58 17.26
C ARG A 594 11.99 7.14 18.65
N LYS A 595 11.10 7.94 19.24
CA LYS A 595 11.28 8.48 20.60
C LYS A 595 11.35 7.39 21.66
N ILE A 596 10.57 6.31 21.54
CA ILE A 596 10.64 5.15 22.45
C ILE A 596 12.05 4.54 22.42
N LEU A 597 12.63 4.36 21.22
CA LEU A 597 13.99 3.81 21.07
C LEU A 597 15.07 4.79 21.54
N ILE A 598 14.93 6.09 21.29
CA ILE A 598 15.86 7.12 21.81
C ILE A 598 15.86 7.15 23.34
N ASN A 599 14.68 7.09 23.96
CA ASN A 599 14.52 7.07 25.41
C ASN A 599 15.18 5.83 26.05
N LYS A 600 15.27 4.70 25.34
CA LYS A 600 15.97 3.51 25.83
C LYS A 600 17.47 3.74 26.01
N ILE A 601 18.11 4.46 25.08
CA ILE A 601 19.55 4.72 25.13
C ILE A 601 19.89 6.02 25.90
N SER A 602 18.87 6.79 26.30
CA SER A 602 19.01 8.15 26.84
C SER A 602 19.97 9.00 26.00
N ALA A 603 19.93 8.82 24.68
CA ALA A 603 20.80 9.57 23.79
C ALA A 603 20.32 11.02 23.76
N ILE A 604 21.27 11.95 23.76
CA ILE A 604 21.01 13.35 23.44
C ILE A 604 21.27 13.48 21.92
N PRO A 605 20.24 13.38 21.06
CA PRO A 605 20.42 13.72 19.67
C PRO A 605 20.77 15.21 19.57
N LYS A 606 21.72 15.55 18.68
CA LYS A 606 21.97 16.95 18.32
C LYS A 606 20.76 17.45 17.52
N ASP A 607 19.90 18.26 18.14
CA ASP A 607 18.82 18.92 17.41
C ASP A 607 19.43 19.96 16.46
N HIS A 608 19.43 19.68 15.16
CA HIS A 608 19.60 20.73 14.17
C HIS A 608 18.33 21.59 14.18
N SER A 609 18.49 22.89 14.44
CA SER A 609 17.41 23.88 14.42
C SER A 609 16.68 23.97 13.08
N ASP A 610 17.28 23.44 12.01
CA ASP A 610 16.69 23.37 10.68
C ASP A 610 15.90 22.06 10.50
N ARG A 611 14.57 22.16 10.67
CA ARG A 611 13.63 21.03 10.51
C ARG A 611 13.71 20.35 9.13
N SER A 612 14.35 20.97 8.14
CA SER A 612 14.46 20.45 6.77
C SER A 612 15.50 19.34 6.61
N LYS A 613 16.49 19.21 7.52
CA LYS A 613 17.62 18.27 7.35
C LYS A 613 17.86 17.45 8.62
N LYS A 614 17.00 16.46 8.87
CA LYS A 614 17.15 15.52 9.99
C LYS A 614 18.21 14.46 9.66
N MET A 615 19.35 14.54 10.33
CA MET A 615 20.34 13.46 10.38
C MET A 615 20.56 13.07 11.84
N PHE A 616 20.52 11.78 12.16
CA PHE A 616 20.69 11.32 13.54
C PHE A 616 22.16 11.38 13.94
N ILE A 617 22.55 12.20 14.91
CA ILE A 617 23.92 12.28 15.42
C ILE A 617 23.92 11.92 16.91
N LEU A 618 24.73 10.93 17.25
CA LEU A 618 24.89 10.44 18.60
C LEU A 618 25.96 11.25 19.34
N GLN A 619 25.57 12.02 20.36
CA GLN A 619 26.50 12.79 21.19
C GLN A 619 27.00 12.00 22.41
N ALA A 620 26.07 11.40 23.16
CA ALA A 620 26.37 10.65 24.38
C ALA A 620 25.29 9.59 24.62
N ILE A 621 25.61 8.56 25.40
CA ILE A 621 24.70 7.47 25.78
C ILE A 621 24.70 7.37 27.31
N ASN A 622 23.61 7.81 27.95
CA ASN A 622 23.46 7.74 29.41
C ASN A 622 22.43 6.67 29.80
N SER A 623 22.74 5.40 29.53
CA SER A 623 21.79 4.31 29.81
C SER A 623 22.05 3.68 31.18
N PRO A 624 21.04 3.58 32.07
CA PRO A 624 21.14 2.82 33.32
C PRO A 624 21.02 1.30 33.13
N ARG A 625 20.82 0.80 31.90
CA ARG A 625 20.61 -0.63 31.60
C ARG A 625 21.90 -1.35 31.21
N GLN A 626 21.95 -2.65 31.48
CA GLN A 626 23.04 -3.53 31.05
C GLN A 626 22.90 -3.84 29.55
N PHE A 627 23.89 -3.43 28.76
CA PHE A 627 24.06 -3.92 27.39
C PHE A 627 25.07 -5.08 27.37
N ASN A 628 25.19 -5.75 26.22
CA ASN A 628 26.23 -6.76 26.03
C ASN A 628 27.64 -6.15 26.16
N GLU A 629 28.63 -7.02 26.39
CA GLU A 629 30.03 -6.64 26.65
C GLU A 629 30.62 -5.70 25.59
N LEU A 630 30.45 -6.03 24.31
CA LEU A 630 30.90 -5.21 23.18
C LEU A 630 30.25 -3.81 23.19
N SER A 631 28.93 -3.75 23.45
CA SER A 631 28.20 -2.49 23.53
C SER A 631 28.71 -1.62 24.68
N ASN A 632 28.93 -2.20 25.87
CA ASN A 632 29.46 -1.46 27.03
C ASN A 632 30.88 -0.92 26.77
N ASN A 633 31.73 -1.70 26.10
CA ASN A 633 33.07 -1.24 25.72
C ASN A 633 33.00 -0.06 24.76
N CYS A 634 32.13 -0.13 23.76
CA CYS A 634 31.94 0.96 22.79
C CYS A 634 31.32 2.23 23.42
N ILE A 635 30.38 2.08 24.36
CA ILE A 635 29.79 3.23 25.09
C ILE A 635 30.88 3.97 25.87
N ARG A 636 31.72 3.25 26.63
CA ARG A 636 32.84 3.86 27.38
C ARG A 636 33.79 4.64 26.47
N LEU A 637 34.03 4.14 25.27
CA LEU A 637 34.88 4.80 24.28
C LEU A 637 34.23 6.04 23.67
N LEU A 638 32.93 6.03 23.43
CA LEU A 638 32.22 7.21 22.95
C LEU A 638 32.24 8.35 23.97
N GLU A 639 32.16 8.03 25.27
CA GLU A 639 32.15 9.01 26.37
C GLU A 639 33.49 9.74 26.56
N LYS A 640 34.62 9.04 26.41
CA LYS A 640 35.97 9.58 26.68
C LYS A 640 36.84 9.81 25.45
N PHE A 641 36.40 9.30 24.29
CA PHE A 641 37.06 9.28 22.98
C PHE A 641 38.59 9.37 23.01
N TYR A 642 39.24 8.21 23.09
CA TYR A 642 40.68 8.08 22.92
C TYR A 642 41.00 7.41 21.57
N ILE A 643 41.61 8.16 20.65
CA ILE A 643 41.97 7.68 19.30
C ILE A 643 42.88 6.44 19.35
N HIS A 644 43.76 6.35 20.35
CA HIS A 644 44.62 5.18 20.54
C HIS A 644 43.84 3.92 20.91
N GLU A 645 42.80 4.04 21.74
CA GLU A 645 41.94 2.91 22.11
C GLU A 645 41.05 2.49 20.94
N LEU A 646 40.54 3.45 20.15
CA LEU A 646 39.83 3.16 18.91
C LEU A 646 40.70 2.34 17.94
N ARG A 647 41.96 2.76 17.71
CA ARG A 647 42.89 1.98 16.86
C ARG A 647 43.12 0.58 17.40
N SER A 648 43.23 0.41 18.71
CA SER A 648 43.38 -0.91 19.34
C SER A 648 42.18 -1.81 19.05
N MET A 649 40.96 -1.28 19.14
CA MET A 649 39.74 -2.06 18.84
C MET A 649 39.54 -2.34 17.36
N LEU A 650 39.94 -1.41 16.48
CA LEU A 650 39.86 -1.62 15.03
C LEU A 650 40.83 -2.70 14.53
N ASN A 651 41.87 -3.00 15.31
CA ASN A 651 42.77 -4.12 15.03
C ASN A 651 42.15 -5.49 15.36
N GLU A 652 40.96 -5.55 15.99
CA GLU A 652 40.23 -6.80 16.18
C GLU A 652 39.38 -7.12 14.91
N PRO A 653 39.81 -8.08 14.07
CA PRO A 653 39.28 -8.27 12.72
C PRO A 653 37.81 -8.72 12.69
N ASN A 654 37.31 -9.29 13.80
CA ASN A 654 35.97 -9.85 13.86
C ASN A 654 34.88 -8.83 14.19
N GLU A 655 35.21 -7.73 14.87
CA GLU A 655 34.24 -6.77 15.41
C GLU A 655 34.42 -5.33 14.89
N SER A 656 35.58 -5.02 14.28
CA SER A 656 35.93 -3.71 13.72
C SER A 656 34.80 -3.05 12.92
N ALA A 657 34.19 -3.77 11.98
CA ALA A 657 33.08 -3.31 11.16
C ALA A 657 31.87 -2.87 12.02
N THR A 658 31.48 -3.68 13.01
CA THR A 658 30.36 -3.37 13.90
C THR A 658 30.65 -2.10 14.71
N ILE A 659 31.87 -1.98 15.20
CA ILE A 659 32.34 -0.81 15.98
C ILE A 659 32.28 0.46 15.12
N LEU A 660 32.80 0.41 13.89
CA LEU A 660 32.76 1.55 12.95
C LEU A 660 31.34 2.04 12.67
N SER A 661 30.36 1.13 12.58
CA SER A 661 28.97 1.50 12.34
C SER A 661 28.41 2.46 13.39
N LEU A 662 28.90 2.36 14.63
CA LEU A 662 28.53 3.25 15.74
C LEU A 662 29.29 4.58 15.65
N PHE A 663 30.60 4.55 15.40
CA PHE A 663 31.42 5.75 15.35
C PHE A 663 31.03 6.69 14.20
N ILE A 664 30.64 6.15 13.04
CA ILE A 664 30.13 6.94 11.90
C ILE A 664 28.86 7.73 12.26
N LEU A 665 28.05 7.20 13.18
CA LEU A 665 26.83 7.86 13.66
C LEU A 665 27.10 8.82 14.83
N SER A 666 28.32 8.85 15.35
CA SER A 666 28.71 9.69 16.49
C SER A 666 29.17 11.08 16.07
N VAL A 667 29.13 12.02 17.03
CA VAL A 667 29.67 13.39 16.86
C VAL A 667 31.16 13.40 16.49
N HIS A 668 31.92 12.37 16.88
CA HIS A 668 33.36 12.28 16.62
C HIS A 668 33.69 12.13 15.13
N PHE A 669 32.74 11.67 14.31
CA PHE A 669 32.89 11.61 12.85
C PHE A 669 32.71 12.97 12.16
N GLU A 670 32.24 14.01 12.88
CA GLU A 670 32.22 15.39 12.36
C GLU A 670 33.63 16.00 12.28
N ASP A 671 34.60 15.48 13.05
CA ASP A 671 35.99 15.94 13.00
C ASP A 671 36.70 15.36 11.75
N PRO A 672 37.22 16.22 10.84
CA PRO A 672 37.89 15.78 9.62
C PRO A 672 39.05 14.80 9.86
N TYR A 673 39.78 14.94 10.97
CA TYR A 673 40.89 14.05 11.29
C TYR A 673 40.41 12.62 11.59
N ASN A 674 39.37 12.49 12.41
CA ASN A 674 38.77 11.20 12.76
C ASN A 674 38.07 10.55 11.56
N ALA A 675 37.34 11.34 10.77
CA ALA A 675 36.71 10.88 9.55
C ALA A 675 37.75 10.36 8.54
N THR A 676 38.87 11.06 8.36
CA THR A 676 39.98 10.60 7.50
C THR A 676 40.56 9.27 7.97
N LEU A 677 40.78 9.11 9.28
CA LEU A 677 41.28 7.86 9.88
C LEU A 677 40.32 6.69 9.63
N ILE A 678 39.02 6.91 9.85
CA ILE A 678 37.99 5.88 9.63
C ILE A 678 37.90 5.53 8.15
N VAL A 679 37.92 6.52 7.25
CA VAL A 679 37.89 6.30 5.80
C VAL A 679 39.10 5.50 5.35
N ASN A 680 40.31 5.82 5.82
CA ASN A 680 41.51 5.05 5.48
C ASN A 680 41.37 3.59 5.93
N HIS A 681 40.89 3.35 7.14
CA HIS A 681 40.69 1.99 7.65
C HIS A 681 39.63 1.22 6.85
N ILE A 682 38.53 1.86 6.43
CA ILE A 682 37.52 1.23 5.57
C ILE A 682 38.14 0.87 4.21
N ILE A 683 38.91 1.78 3.60
CA ILE A 683 39.56 1.55 2.30
C ILE A 683 40.59 0.41 2.39
N GLU A 684 41.38 0.34 3.45
CA GLU A 684 42.35 -0.74 3.67
C GLU A 684 41.69 -2.13 3.74
N ASN A 685 40.44 -2.19 4.21
CA ASN A 685 39.64 -3.41 4.30
C ASN A 685 38.73 -3.67 3.08
N LEU A 686 38.75 -2.77 2.09
CA LEU A 686 38.11 -2.93 0.78
C LEU A 686 39.21 -3.15 -0.28
N PRO A 687 39.70 -4.38 -0.49
CA PRO A 687 40.79 -4.65 -1.42
C PRO A 687 40.55 -4.09 -2.84
N SER A 688 41.59 -3.51 -3.42
CA SER A 688 41.52 -2.83 -4.73
C SER A 688 41.13 -3.72 -5.92
N THR A 689 41.25 -5.04 -5.78
CA THR A 689 40.93 -6.02 -6.84
C THR A 689 39.43 -6.31 -6.99
N GLY A 690 38.57 -5.72 -6.15
CA GLY A 690 37.13 -6.03 -6.11
C GLY A 690 36.83 -7.42 -5.53
N PRO A 691 35.56 -7.86 -5.55
CA PRO A 691 35.18 -9.18 -5.05
C PRO A 691 35.74 -10.28 -5.99
N ILE A 692 36.70 -11.06 -5.50
CA ILE A 692 37.17 -12.25 -6.23
C ILE A 692 36.05 -13.30 -6.16
N GLU A 693 35.40 -13.57 -7.29
CA GLU A 693 34.52 -14.73 -7.45
C GLU A 693 35.38 -15.99 -7.49
N SER A 694 35.48 -16.70 -6.36
CA SER A 694 36.01 -18.05 -6.36
C SER A 694 34.96 -18.98 -6.96
N ASN A 695 35.36 -19.82 -7.92
CA ASN A 695 34.54 -20.94 -8.42
C ASN A 695 34.32 -22.04 -7.36
N GLU A 696 34.72 -21.80 -6.12
CA GLU A 696 34.61 -22.73 -5.01
C GLU A 696 33.17 -22.79 -4.47
N PRO A 697 32.75 -23.94 -3.91
CA PRO A 697 31.43 -24.07 -3.29
C PRO A 697 31.21 -23.01 -2.20
N SER A 698 30.15 -22.23 -2.35
CA SER A 698 29.73 -21.19 -1.43
C SER A 698 29.26 -21.80 -0.11
N ARG A 699 30.04 -21.63 0.96
CA ARG A 699 29.59 -21.90 2.34
C ARG A 699 28.69 -20.79 2.91
N PHE A 700 28.16 -19.94 2.05
CA PHE A 700 27.49 -18.68 2.40
C PHE A 700 28.35 -17.81 3.34
N GLU A 701 29.68 -17.86 3.25
CA GLU A 701 30.52 -17.09 4.16
C GLU A 701 30.33 -15.58 3.95
N LEU A 702 30.02 -14.88 5.05
CA LEU A 702 30.00 -13.42 5.08
C LEU A 702 31.45 -12.94 5.02
N ARG A 703 31.83 -12.37 3.88
CA ARG A 703 33.21 -11.92 3.68
C ARG A 703 33.39 -10.59 4.41
N PRO A 704 34.60 -10.29 4.93
CA PRO A 704 34.83 -9.04 5.68
C PRO A 704 34.41 -7.79 4.89
N TYR A 705 34.71 -7.75 3.60
CA TYR A 705 34.39 -6.61 2.74
C TYR A 705 32.88 -6.38 2.56
N ASP A 706 32.02 -7.41 2.72
CA ASP A 706 30.56 -7.26 2.63
C ASP A 706 30.05 -6.36 3.77
N ALA A 707 30.65 -6.50 4.96
CA ALA A 707 30.35 -5.66 6.11
C ALA A 707 30.88 -4.23 5.91
N TYR A 708 32.13 -4.10 5.43
CA TYR A 708 32.73 -2.79 5.18
C TYR A 708 32.02 -2.00 4.07
N LEU A 709 31.43 -2.66 3.06
CA LEU A 709 30.64 -1.98 2.03
C LEU A 709 29.42 -1.26 2.62
N ILE A 710 28.65 -1.93 3.49
CA ILE A 710 27.47 -1.34 4.13
C ILE A 710 27.87 -0.14 5.00
N ILE A 711 29.01 -0.28 5.70
CA ILE A 711 29.58 0.78 6.54
C ILE A 711 30.06 1.96 5.69
N ALA A 712 30.70 1.67 4.55
CA ALA A 712 31.15 2.67 3.60
C ALA A 712 29.97 3.45 3.00
N GLN A 713 28.86 2.78 2.67
CA GLN A 713 27.61 3.42 2.22
C GLN A 713 27.08 4.42 3.25
N LYS A 714 27.09 4.04 4.55
CA LYS A 714 26.70 4.95 5.64
C LYS A 714 27.68 6.11 5.81
N ALA A 715 28.99 5.83 5.81
CA ALA A 715 30.02 6.85 5.94
C ALA A 715 29.96 7.87 4.80
N LEU A 716 29.73 7.44 3.56
CA LEU A 716 29.62 8.32 2.40
C LEU A 716 28.51 9.37 2.57
N ALA A 717 27.32 8.95 3.04
CA ALA A 717 26.21 9.86 3.32
C ALA A 717 26.58 10.92 4.38
N ARG A 718 27.35 10.53 5.39
CA ARG A 718 27.81 11.43 6.47
C ARG A 718 28.90 12.40 5.99
N LEU A 719 29.86 11.93 5.20
CA LEU A 719 30.91 12.77 4.62
C LEU A 719 30.32 13.86 3.72
N ILE A 720 29.33 13.50 2.88
CA ILE A 720 28.62 14.46 2.03
C ILE A 720 27.86 15.47 2.87
N PHE A 721 27.14 15.01 3.91
CA PHE A 721 26.43 15.92 4.82
C PHE A 721 27.35 16.90 5.54
N ASN A 722 28.54 16.45 5.96
CA ASN A 722 29.55 17.26 6.64
C ASN A 722 30.43 18.08 5.66
N ASN A 723 30.12 18.09 4.36
CA ASN A 723 30.86 18.80 3.31
C ASN A 723 32.36 18.39 3.19
N MET A 724 32.65 17.11 3.44
CA MET A 724 33.98 16.50 3.31
C MET A 724 34.18 15.86 1.93
N ALA A 725 34.33 16.70 0.90
CA ALA A 725 34.25 16.27 -0.50
C ALA A 725 35.39 15.32 -0.94
N GLU A 726 36.63 15.56 -0.48
CA GLU A 726 37.77 14.73 -0.89
C GLU A 726 37.73 13.33 -0.26
N GLU A 727 37.37 13.23 1.02
CA GLU A 727 37.18 11.96 1.71
C GLU A 727 35.99 11.19 1.12
N ALA A 728 34.88 11.88 0.80
CA ALA A 728 33.73 11.27 0.13
C ALA A 728 34.11 10.69 -1.24
N LYS A 729 34.90 11.43 -2.04
CA LYS A 729 35.40 10.97 -3.33
C LYS A 729 36.31 9.75 -3.17
N ARG A 730 37.30 9.80 -2.27
CA ARG A 730 38.23 8.68 -2.01
C ARG A 730 37.50 7.41 -1.58
N LEU A 731 36.54 7.55 -0.66
CA LEU A 731 35.73 6.43 -0.20
C LEU A 731 34.87 5.86 -1.34
N CYS A 732 34.19 6.72 -2.10
CA CYS A 732 33.35 6.30 -3.22
C CYS A 732 34.17 5.53 -4.28
N GLN A 733 35.38 6.01 -4.63
CA GLN A 733 36.28 5.32 -5.55
C GLN A 733 36.61 3.88 -5.11
N ALA A 734 36.87 3.68 -3.81
CA ALA A 734 37.13 2.35 -3.27
C ALA A 734 35.89 1.44 -3.27
N MET A 735 34.69 2.02 -3.21
CA MET A 735 33.43 1.28 -3.21
C MET A 735 32.99 0.82 -4.61
N VAL A 736 33.38 1.52 -5.69
CA VAL A 736 32.89 1.26 -7.07
C VAL A 736 32.93 -0.23 -7.46
N PRO A 737 34.07 -0.96 -7.31
CA PRO A 737 34.14 -2.36 -7.72
C PRO A 737 33.20 -3.27 -6.93
N TYR A 738 32.85 -2.89 -5.71
CA TYR A 738 31.96 -3.69 -4.85
C TYR A 738 30.49 -3.40 -5.13
N LEU A 739 30.15 -2.13 -5.36
CA LEU A 739 28.79 -1.71 -5.66
C LEU A 739 28.26 -2.32 -6.96
N GLN A 740 29.12 -2.55 -7.96
CA GLN A 740 28.73 -3.17 -9.23
C GLN A 740 28.27 -4.63 -9.09
N HIS A 741 28.70 -5.33 -8.04
CA HIS A 741 28.32 -6.71 -7.75
C HIS A 741 27.32 -6.83 -6.58
N ASP A 742 26.93 -5.72 -5.95
CA ASP A 742 26.03 -5.72 -4.81
C ASP A 742 24.56 -5.86 -5.28
N PRO A 743 23.83 -6.91 -4.89
CA PRO A 743 22.47 -7.16 -5.36
C PRO A 743 21.39 -6.17 -4.84
N GLY A 744 21.76 -5.21 -4.00
CA GLY A 744 20.85 -4.21 -3.42
C GLY A 744 21.28 -2.75 -3.65
N VAL A 745 22.14 -2.51 -4.65
CA VAL A 745 22.75 -1.20 -4.91
C VAL A 745 21.76 -0.19 -5.50
N LEU A 746 20.85 -0.61 -6.38
CA LEU A 746 19.88 0.28 -7.00
C LEU A 746 18.84 0.74 -5.96
N HIS A 747 18.44 -0.15 -5.06
CA HIS A 747 17.65 0.14 -3.86
C HIS A 747 18.34 1.21 -3.00
N TRP A 748 19.61 1.01 -2.66
CA TRP A 748 20.38 1.98 -1.89
C TRP A 748 20.46 3.34 -2.61
N LEU A 749 20.76 3.37 -3.92
CA LEU A 749 20.82 4.59 -4.72
C LEU A 749 19.48 5.33 -4.78
N SER A 750 18.38 4.58 -4.89
CA SER A 750 17.02 5.14 -4.92
C SER A 750 16.64 5.86 -3.62
N ILE A 751 17.24 5.48 -2.48
CA ILE A 751 17.06 6.15 -1.19
C ILE A 751 18.09 7.28 -1.01
N PHE A 752 19.33 7.05 -1.44
CA PHE A 752 20.45 7.95 -1.27
C PHE A 752 20.33 9.23 -2.11
N LEU A 753 20.04 9.10 -3.42
CA LEU A 753 20.05 10.23 -4.34
C LEU A 753 18.97 11.28 -4.01
N PRO A 754 17.70 10.94 -3.73
CA PRO A 754 16.68 11.93 -3.39
C PRO A 754 16.96 12.72 -2.12
N LYS A 755 17.91 12.28 -1.28
CA LYS A 755 18.29 12.97 -0.05
C LYS A 755 19.56 13.81 -0.22
N TYR A 756 20.57 13.24 -0.87
CA TYR A 756 21.92 13.81 -0.85
C TYR A 756 22.34 14.48 -2.17
N ARG A 757 21.60 14.31 -3.27
CA ARG A 757 21.99 14.82 -4.60
C ARG A 757 22.36 16.31 -4.60
N HIS A 758 21.50 17.17 -4.08
CA HIS A 758 21.69 18.63 -4.09
C HIS A 758 22.98 19.11 -3.37
N ILE A 759 23.52 18.30 -2.44
CA ILE A 759 24.78 18.55 -1.71
C ILE A 759 25.91 17.61 -2.13
N CYS A 760 25.66 16.70 -3.07
CA CYS A 760 26.65 15.70 -3.47
C CYS A 760 27.69 16.33 -4.41
N PRO A 761 29.00 16.18 -4.13
CA PRO A 761 30.04 16.66 -5.03
C PRO A 761 29.94 15.99 -6.42
N PHE A 762 30.10 16.77 -7.49
CA PHE A 762 30.05 16.26 -8.87
C PHE A 762 30.98 15.05 -9.14
N PRO A 763 32.23 15.00 -8.61
CA PRO A 763 33.07 13.80 -8.77
C PRO A 763 32.45 12.53 -8.19
N VAL A 764 31.69 12.63 -7.10
CA VAL A 764 30.99 11.47 -6.50
C VAL A 764 29.82 11.06 -7.39
N LEU A 765 29.03 12.01 -7.89
CA LEU A 765 27.95 11.71 -8.85
C LEU A 765 28.45 10.98 -10.09
N LYS A 766 29.61 11.38 -10.62
CA LYS A 766 30.25 10.69 -11.76
C LYS A 766 30.63 9.24 -11.43
N LEU A 767 31.22 8.99 -10.27
CA LEU A 767 31.58 7.64 -9.84
C LEU A 767 30.34 6.76 -9.64
N LEU A 768 29.25 7.31 -9.08
CA LEU A 768 27.98 6.59 -8.95
C LEU A 768 27.34 6.32 -10.31
N ASN A 769 27.51 7.20 -11.29
CA ASN A 769 27.11 6.94 -12.68
C ASN A 769 27.87 5.75 -13.28
N ASP A 770 29.18 5.64 -13.01
CA ASP A 770 29.99 4.50 -13.45
C ASP A 770 29.56 3.19 -12.75
N VAL A 771 29.08 3.25 -11.50
CA VAL A 771 28.46 2.10 -10.82
C VAL A 771 27.19 1.67 -11.56
N VAL A 772 26.26 2.59 -11.81
CA VAL A 772 24.97 2.27 -12.46
C VAL A 772 25.17 1.70 -13.86
N LEU A 773 26.15 2.20 -14.60
CA LEU A 773 26.57 1.67 -15.90
C LEU A 773 27.06 0.22 -15.85
N GLY A 774 27.69 -0.17 -14.73
CA GLY A 774 28.19 -1.53 -14.52
C GLY A 774 27.17 -2.51 -13.95
N LEU A 775 25.93 -2.08 -13.66
CA LEU A 775 24.91 -2.95 -13.08
C LEU A 775 24.34 -3.94 -14.10
N PRO A 776 23.87 -5.12 -13.64
CA PRO A 776 23.11 -6.03 -14.48
C PRO A 776 21.91 -5.33 -15.13
N VAL A 777 21.65 -5.63 -16.41
CA VAL A 777 20.46 -5.12 -17.14
C VAL A 777 20.46 -3.58 -17.35
N ALA A 778 21.57 -2.89 -17.02
CA ALA A 778 21.72 -1.46 -17.28
C ALA A 778 21.57 -1.12 -18.77
N ASN A 779 22.00 -2.00 -19.68
CA ASN A 779 21.82 -1.81 -21.12
C ASN A 779 20.36 -1.70 -21.55
N ASP A 780 19.43 -2.33 -20.83
CA ASP A 780 18.01 -2.37 -21.19
C ASP A 780 17.22 -1.23 -20.54
N TYR A 781 17.64 -0.77 -19.35
CA TYR A 781 16.87 0.20 -18.55
C TYR A 781 17.58 1.54 -18.31
N TYR A 782 18.90 1.61 -18.39
CA TYR A 782 19.66 2.82 -18.11
C TYR A 782 19.90 3.65 -19.37
N ILE A 783 19.19 4.77 -19.47
CA ILE A 783 19.24 5.63 -20.65
C ILE A 783 20.30 6.71 -20.46
N ILE A 784 21.25 6.76 -21.37
CA ILE A 784 22.24 7.83 -21.50
C ILE A 784 22.05 8.49 -22.86
N ASP A 785 21.83 9.81 -22.84
CA ASP A 785 21.81 10.61 -24.05
C ASP A 785 22.46 11.97 -23.78
N ASN A 786 23.20 12.49 -24.76
CA ASN A 786 23.84 13.80 -24.66
C ASN A 786 22.80 14.93 -24.69
N ASP A 787 21.68 14.72 -25.39
CA ASP A 787 20.52 15.60 -25.31
C ASP A 787 19.62 15.18 -24.14
N ASN A 788 19.53 16.02 -23.11
CA ASN A 788 18.69 15.76 -21.95
C ASN A 788 17.19 15.66 -22.30
N LYS A 789 16.72 16.35 -23.35
CA LYS A 789 15.33 16.25 -23.82
C LYS A 789 15.07 14.91 -24.51
N GLU A 790 16.03 14.43 -25.29
CA GLU A 790 16.00 13.08 -25.87
C GLU A 790 16.01 12.02 -24.78
N ARG A 791 16.88 12.19 -23.78
CA ARG A 791 16.95 11.32 -22.61
C ARG A 791 15.60 11.21 -21.91
N LEU A 792 14.96 12.33 -21.60
CA LEU A 792 13.65 12.32 -20.94
C LEU A 792 12.59 11.62 -21.79
N TYR A 793 12.56 11.89 -23.10
CA TYR A 793 11.62 11.24 -24.00
C TYR A 793 11.78 9.72 -23.98
N LYS A 794 13.01 9.22 -24.12
CA LYS A 794 13.32 7.79 -24.03
C LYS A 794 12.93 7.22 -22.66
N ILE A 795 13.18 7.94 -21.57
CA ILE A 795 12.78 7.53 -20.20
C ILE A 795 11.27 7.34 -20.11
N THR A 796 10.48 8.32 -20.57
CA THR A 796 9.02 8.19 -20.49
C THR A 796 8.49 7.04 -21.34
N LYS A 797 9.07 6.83 -22.53
CA LYS A 797 8.73 5.70 -23.40
C LYS A 797 9.05 4.37 -22.72
N LEU A 798 10.24 4.26 -22.10
CA LEU A 798 10.63 3.07 -21.34
C LEU A 798 9.66 2.78 -20.18
N LEU A 799 9.25 3.80 -19.43
CA LEU A 799 8.31 3.64 -18.32
C LEU A 799 6.90 3.25 -18.80
N GLU A 800 6.45 3.79 -19.93
CA GLU A 800 5.18 3.44 -20.56
C GLU A 800 5.19 1.97 -21.04
N GLU A 801 6.25 1.55 -21.72
CA GLU A 801 6.40 0.18 -22.24
C GLU A 801 6.48 -0.86 -21.12
N ASN A 802 7.04 -0.49 -19.96
CA ASN A 802 7.19 -1.39 -18.82
C ASN A 802 6.02 -1.38 -17.83
N GLU A 803 5.04 -0.47 -17.94
CA GLU A 803 3.94 -0.37 -16.96
C GLU A 803 3.10 -1.66 -16.88
N CYS A 804 2.76 -2.24 -18.03
CA CYS A 804 2.01 -3.49 -18.16
C CYS A 804 2.63 -4.41 -19.24
N LYS A 805 3.97 -4.55 -19.22
CA LYS A 805 4.71 -5.35 -20.20
C LYS A 805 4.31 -6.81 -20.13
N LEU A 806 3.62 -7.31 -21.15
CA LEU A 806 3.05 -8.66 -21.16
C LEU A 806 4.11 -9.76 -21.36
N ILE A 807 5.02 -9.55 -22.30
CA ILE A 807 6.12 -10.46 -22.62
C ILE A 807 7.39 -9.96 -21.94
N GLN A 808 7.96 -10.79 -21.07
CA GLN A 808 9.09 -10.43 -20.22
C GLN A 808 10.15 -11.53 -20.28
N ASP A 809 11.40 -11.12 -20.06
CA ASP A 809 12.51 -12.07 -19.87
C ASP A 809 12.24 -12.89 -18.59
N PRO A 810 12.32 -14.23 -18.64
CA PRO A 810 12.15 -15.09 -17.46
C PRO A 810 13.05 -14.76 -16.27
N ASN A 811 14.21 -14.12 -16.50
CA ASN A 811 15.15 -13.70 -15.45
C ASN A 811 14.70 -12.45 -14.70
N VAL A 812 13.59 -11.81 -15.10
CA VAL A 812 13.04 -10.65 -14.38
C VAL A 812 12.80 -10.94 -12.90
N VAL A 813 12.42 -12.17 -12.56
CA VAL A 813 12.11 -12.56 -11.17
C VAL A 813 13.37 -12.67 -10.28
N ILE A 814 14.57 -12.77 -10.85
CA ILE A 814 15.82 -12.81 -10.09
C ILE A 814 16.55 -11.46 -10.07
N ASN A 815 16.04 -10.45 -10.77
CA ASN A 815 16.58 -9.10 -10.74
C ASN A 815 16.40 -8.44 -9.36
N GLU A 816 17.14 -7.35 -9.14
CA GLU A 816 17.03 -6.54 -7.92
C GLU A 816 15.58 -6.07 -7.68
N TYR A 817 14.94 -5.53 -8.72
CA TYR A 817 13.49 -5.33 -8.76
C TYR A 817 12.86 -6.39 -9.67
N GLN A 818 11.95 -7.18 -9.11
CA GLN A 818 11.16 -8.16 -9.88
C GLN A 818 10.10 -7.50 -10.77
N SER A 819 9.66 -6.29 -10.41
CA SER A 819 8.74 -5.49 -11.21
C SER A 819 9.53 -4.80 -12.33
N PRO A 820 9.25 -5.09 -13.63
CA PRO A 820 9.91 -4.39 -14.73
C PRO A 820 9.76 -2.87 -14.63
N TYR A 821 8.57 -2.42 -14.22
CA TYR A 821 8.28 -1.00 -14.06
C TYR A 821 9.09 -0.37 -12.91
N GLU A 822 9.14 -1.00 -11.73
CA GLU A 822 9.91 -0.45 -10.60
C GLU A 822 11.41 -0.43 -10.92
N HIS A 823 11.90 -1.44 -11.64
CA HIS A 823 13.29 -1.50 -12.08
C HIS A 823 13.61 -0.35 -13.04
N ALA A 824 12.81 -0.19 -14.10
CA ALA A 824 12.94 0.92 -15.05
C ALA A 824 12.82 2.28 -14.36
N PHE A 825 11.91 2.40 -13.39
CA PHE A 825 11.70 3.62 -12.61
C PHE A 825 12.90 3.98 -11.75
N ALA A 826 13.51 3.01 -11.06
CA ALA A 826 14.71 3.24 -10.27
C ALA A 826 15.91 3.67 -11.16
N PHE A 827 16.13 3.00 -12.30
CA PHE A 827 17.12 3.45 -13.28
C PHE A 827 16.84 4.85 -13.85
N SER A 828 15.57 5.19 -14.05
CA SER A 828 15.15 6.52 -14.51
C SER A 828 15.47 7.61 -13.49
N ILE A 829 15.26 7.35 -12.19
CA ILE A 829 15.68 8.25 -11.12
C ILE A 829 17.19 8.45 -11.17
N CYS A 830 17.97 7.37 -11.29
CA CYS A 830 19.44 7.47 -11.41
C CYS A 830 19.86 8.25 -12.67
N SER A 831 19.23 8.01 -13.82
CA SER A 831 19.58 8.63 -15.11
C SER A 831 19.40 10.15 -15.09
N LEU A 832 18.39 10.64 -14.36
CA LEU A 832 18.16 12.07 -14.17
C LEU A 832 18.99 12.65 -13.01
N SER A 833 19.06 11.95 -11.88
CA SER A 833 19.71 12.45 -10.66
C SER A 833 21.22 12.53 -10.76
N LEU A 834 21.86 11.65 -11.54
CA LEU A 834 23.31 11.59 -11.73
C LEU A 834 23.80 12.51 -12.87
N THR A 835 22.91 13.31 -13.46
CA THR A 835 23.31 14.36 -14.40
C THR A 835 24.05 15.51 -13.71
N GLY A 836 24.87 16.23 -14.48
CA GLY A 836 25.46 17.50 -14.04
C GLY A 836 24.49 18.69 -14.08
N LEU A 837 23.19 18.45 -14.33
CA LEU A 837 22.18 19.50 -14.36
C LEU A 837 21.92 20.05 -12.96
N SER A 838 21.62 21.33 -12.88
CA SER A 838 21.10 21.95 -11.66
C SER A 838 19.70 21.40 -11.32
N THR A 839 19.29 21.59 -10.08
CA THR A 839 17.93 21.29 -9.61
C THR A 839 16.85 21.95 -10.47
N GLU A 840 17.05 23.22 -10.84
CA GLU A 840 16.07 23.97 -11.64
C GLU A 840 15.96 23.40 -13.07
N GLU A 841 17.09 23.09 -13.71
CA GLU A 841 17.11 22.51 -15.05
C GLU A 841 16.42 21.15 -15.11
N ILE A 842 16.57 20.30 -14.08
CA ILE A 842 15.84 19.03 -14.01
C ILE A 842 14.34 19.26 -13.85
N ALA A 843 13.94 20.19 -12.98
CA ALA A 843 12.53 20.53 -12.79
C ALA A 843 11.91 21.04 -14.10
N GLU A 844 12.61 21.91 -14.83
CA GLU A 844 12.17 22.39 -16.14
C GLU A 844 12.08 21.27 -17.17
N LEU A 845 13.10 20.41 -17.23
CA LEU A 845 13.15 19.26 -18.12
C LEU A 845 11.91 18.36 -17.92
N LEU A 846 11.58 18.04 -16.67
CA LEU A 846 10.42 17.19 -16.33
C LEU A 846 9.07 17.81 -16.74
N THR A 847 9.00 19.12 -16.98
CA THR A 847 7.79 19.79 -17.47
C THR A 847 7.68 19.85 -19.00
N GLU A 848 8.70 19.38 -19.74
CA GLU A 848 8.68 19.36 -21.21
C GLU A 848 7.44 18.67 -21.80
N PRO A 849 7.00 17.48 -21.33
CA PRO A 849 5.80 16.85 -21.88
C PRO A 849 4.53 17.69 -21.69
N ILE A 850 4.51 18.63 -20.73
CA ILE A 850 3.36 19.48 -20.45
C ILE A 850 3.33 20.67 -21.42
N TYR A 851 4.45 21.37 -21.57
CA TYR A 851 4.48 22.67 -22.26
C TYR A 851 5.12 22.65 -23.65
N SER A 852 5.98 21.67 -23.93
CA SER A 852 6.72 21.58 -25.18
C SER A 852 5.86 20.95 -26.28
N MET A 853 5.80 21.62 -27.44
CA MET A 853 5.18 21.09 -28.66
C MET A 853 6.23 20.67 -29.70
N TYR A 854 7.51 20.87 -29.40
CA TYR A 854 8.61 20.57 -30.34
C TYR A 854 8.71 19.09 -30.70
N ARG A 855 8.12 18.21 -29.89
CA ARG A 855 8.13 16.76 -30.08
C ARG A 855 6.74 16.16 -29.98
N VAL A 856 6.49 15.15 -30.80
CA VAL A 856 5.27 14.35 -30.75
C VAL A 856 5.41 13.26 -29.68
N TRP A 857 4.54 13.32 -28.67
CA TRP A 857 4.41 12.31 -27.62
C TRP A 857 3.22 11.41 -27.96
N GLN A 858 3.45 10.13 -28.29
CA GLN A 858 2.38 9.21 -28.73
C GLN A 858 1.28 9.06 -27.66
N LYS A 859 1.67 8.88 -26.39
CA LYS A 859 0.77 8.91 -25.23
C LYS A 859 1.19 10.01 -24.25
N ARG A 860 0.97 11.26 -24.65
CA ARG A 860 1.39 12.44 -23.89
C ARG A 860 0.93 12.42 -22.43
N ASP A 861 -0.31 12.01 -22.16
CA ASP A 861 -0.84 11.92 -20.79
C ASP A 861 -0.02 10.97 -19.92
N HIS A 862 0.38 9.81 -20.45
CA HIS A 862 1.18 8.83 -19.71
C HIS A 862 2.58 9.37 -19.41
N ALA A 863 3.20 10.04 -20.39
CA ALA A 863 4.49 10.71 -20.20
C ALA A 863 4.41 11.80 -19.12
N VAL A 864 3.33 12.59 -19.11
CA VAL A 864 3.08 13.62 -18.09
C VAL A 864 2.94 13.01 -16.70
N LEU A 865 2.17 11.93 -16.56
CA LEU A 865 2.02 11.21 -15.29
C LEU A 865 3.33 10.57 -14.81
N ALA A 866 4.11 10.00 -15.73
CA ALA A 866 5.43 9.43 -15.44
C ALA A 866 6.41 10.51 -14.94
N CYS A 867 6.48 11.66 -15.61
CA CYS A 867 7.32 12.79 -15.19
C CYS A 867 6.89 13.37 -13.84
N ALA A 868 5.59 13.53 -13.61
CA ALA A 868 5.06 13.98 -12.32
C ALA A 868 5.44 13.01 -11.19
N LYS A 869 5.38 11.70 -11.45
CA LYS A 869 5.81 10.68 -10.50
C LYS A 869 7.31 10.71 -10.27
N LEU A 870 8.14 10.83 -11.31
CA LEU A 870 9.58 11.00 -11.18
C LEU A 870 9.92 12.23 -10.32
N ALA A 871 9.35 13.39 -10.65
CA ALA A 871 9.53 14.65 -9.91
C ALA A 871 9.21 14.49 -8.41
N SER A 872 8.15 13.75 -8.09
CA SER A 872 7.74 13.51 -6.70
C SER A 872 8.74 12.67 -5.88
N GLN A 873 9.60 11.89 -6.55
CA GLN A 873 10.61 11.02 -5.95
C GLN A 873 12.04 11.59 -6.04
N MET A 874 12.23 12.77 -6.67
CA MET A 874 13.52 13.45 -6.70
C MET A 874 13.80 14.19 -5.38
N ASP A 875 14.90 14.93 -5.30
CA ASP A 875 15.19 15.77 -4.14
C ASP A 875 14.16 16.90 -3.90
N ASP A 876 14.10 17.41 -2.67
CA ASP A 876 13.00 18.29 -2.23
C ASP A 876 13.02 19.59 -3.02
N GLU A 877 14.21 20.05 -3.44
CA GLU A 877 14.36 21.26 -4.24
C GLU A 877 13.80 21.06 -5.65
N VAL A 878 14.11 19.93 -6.32
CA VAL A 878 13.55 19.62 -7.65
C VAL A 878 12.04 19.49 -7.57
N ALA A 879 11.54 18.76 -6.57
CA ALA A 879 10.11 18.53 -6.38
C ALA A 879 9.34 19.85 -6.15
N ASN A 880 9.83 20.71 -5.25
CA ASN A 880 9.23 22.02 -5.01
C ASN A 880 9.24 22.89 -6.27
N LYS A 881 10.37 22.92 -7.01
CA LYS A 881 10.49 23.74 -8.22
C LYS A 881 9.59 23.24 -9.35
N PHE A 882 9.47 21.93 -9.52
CA PHE A 882 8.56 21.32 -10.48
C PHE A 882 7.10 21.74 -10.23
N PHE A 883 6.66 21.68 -8.97
CA PHE A 883 5.31 22.13 -8.60
C PHE A 883 5.11 23.63 -8.86
N GLU A 884 6.09 24.46 -8.50
CA GLU A 884 6.06 25.90 -8.77
C GLU A 884 5.90 26.19 -10.27
N ILE A 885 6.66 25.50 -11.14
CA ILE A 885 6.57 25.68 -12.60
C ILE A 885 5.17 25.29 -13.12
N ILE A 886 4.64 24.15 -12.68
CA ILE A 886 3.33 23.65 -13.10
C ILE A 886 2.20 24.59 -12.69
N PHE A 887 2.32 25.18 -11.50
CA PHE A 887 1.30 26.05 -10.93
C PHE A 887 1.35 27.49 -11.47
N THR A 888 2.55 27.99 -11.80
CA THR A 888 2.74 29.39 -12.25
C THR A 888 2.53 29.57 -13.74
N ARG A 889 2.85 28.56 -14.56
CA ARG A 889 2.62 28.60 -16.02
C ARG A 889 1.14 28.41 -16.36
N LYS A 890 0.79 28.61 -17.64
CA LYS A 890 -0.60 28.56 -18.13
C LYS A 890 -1.30 27.23 -17.75
N ASN A 891 -2.49 27.35 -17.19
CA ASN A 891 -3.32 26.20 -16.81
C ASN A 891 -3.69 25.36 -18.05
N SER A 892 -3.59 24.05 -17.92
CA SER A 892 -3.95 23.05 -18.91
C SER A 892 -4.43 21.78 -18.21
N ASP A 893 -5.16 20.92 -18.91
CA ASP A 893 -5.59 19.63 -18.34
C ASP A 893 -4.38 18.72 -18.04
N LEU A 894 -3.32 18.80 -18.84
CA LEU A 894 -2.05 18.08 -18.60
C LEU A 894 -1.37 18.56 -17.32
N SER A 895 -1.26 19.87 -17.12
CA SER A 895 -0.68 20.41 -15.89
C SER A 895 -1.52 20.06 -14.67
N LEU A 896 -2.86 20.00 -14.80
CA LEU A 896 -3.75 19.51 -13.74
C LEU A 896 -3.49 18.02 -13.41
N GLN A 897 -3.40 17.15 -14.41
CA GLN A 897 -3.12 15.74 -14.22
C GLN A 897 -1.74 15.52 -13.56
N ALA A 898 -0.72 16.26 -14.01
CA ALA A 898 0.60 16.24 -13.40
C ALA A 898 0.56 16.68 -11.94
N GLY A 899 -0.10 17.80 -11.63
CA GLY A 899 -0.21 18.30 -10.26
C GLY A 899 -0.91 17.31 -9.33
N ARG A 900 -1.99 16.67 -9.79
CA ARG A 900 -2.70 15.62 -9.02
C ARG A 900 -1.79 14.41 -8.75
N MET A 901 -1.16 13.87 -9.79
CA MET A 901 -0.24 12.73 -9.66
C MET A 901 0.97 13.06 -8.78
N PHE A 902 1.49 14.29 -8.89
CA PHE A 902 2.59 14.78 -8.08
C PHE A 902 2.20 14.90 -6.61
N ILE A 903 1.11 15.59 -6.26
CA ILE A 903 0.67 15.76 -4.87
C ILE A 903 0.35 14.40 -4.23
N MET A 904 -0.18 13.44 -4.97
CA MET A 904 -0.46 12.10 -4.46
C MET A 904 0.82 11.35 -4.03
N ASN A 905 1.94 11.61 -4.71
CA ASN A 905 3.21 10.91 -4.49
C ASN A 905 4.31 11.80 -3.89
N ALA A 906 4.08 13.09 -3.66
CA ALA A 906 5.10 13.98 -3.10
C ALA A 906 5.43 13.63 -1.65
N ARG A 907 6.66 13.84 -1.19
CA ARG A 907 7.00 13.68 0.23
C ARG A 907 6.23 14.67 1.10
N LEU A 908 6.01 14.32 2.37
CA LEU A 908 5.29 15.21 3.30
C LEU A 908 6.03 16.54 3.55
N SER A 909 7.35 16.56 3.43
CA SER A 909 8.16 17.80 3.50
C SER A 909 7.80 18.78 2.37
N VAL A 910 7.75 18.27 1.13
CA VAL A 910 7.33 19.02 -0.07
C VAL A 910 5.87 19.49 0.07
N LEU A 911 4.97 18.58 0.46
CA LEU A 911 3.56 18.91 0.67
C LEU A 911 3.38 20.02 1.72
N THR A 912 4.13 19.96 2.82
CA THR A 912 4.15 20.99 3.85
C THR A 912 4.58 22.35 3.29
N ASN A 913 5.61 22.36 2.43
CA ASN A 913 6.11 23.60 1.83
C ASN A 913 5.09 24.23 0.87
N ILE A 914 4.46 23.40 0.02
CA ILE A 914 3.38 23.82 -0.88
C ILE A 914 2.21 24.44 -0.09
N ILE A 915 1.79 23.80 0.99
CA ILE A 915 0.68 24.29 1.81
C ILE A 915 1.03 25.61 2.51
N LYS A 916 2.24 25.75 3.05
CA LYS A 916 2.68 26.99 3.69
C LYS A 916 2.75 28.17 2.73
N THR A 917 2.96 27.92 1.44
CA THR A 917 3.09 28.94 0.40
C THR A 917 1.80 29.19 -0.39
N VAL A 918 0.73 28.45 -0.09
CA VAL A 918 -0.52 28.43 -0.88
C VAL A 918 -1.12 29.82 -1.12
N PHE A 919 -1.20 30.66 -0.08
CA PHE A 919 -1.80 31.99 -0.19
C PHE A 919 -1.00 32.90 -1.13
N GLY A 920 0.33 32.84 -1.04
CA GLY A 920 1.22 33.60 -1.91
C GLY A 920 1.16 33.11 -3.36
N MET A 921 1.04 31.79 -3.56
CA MET A 921 0.92 31.20 -4.89
C MET A 921 -0.41 31.59 -5.59
N ILE A 922 -1.53 31.48 -4.87
CA ILE A 922 -2.86 31.81 -5.41
C ILE A 922 -3.02 33.33 -5.60
N ASN A 923 -2.52 34.13 -4.66
CA ASN A 923 -2.53 35.60 -4.69
C ASN A 923 -3.90 36.21 -5.05
N LYS A 924 -4.98 35.68 -4.44
CA LYS A 924 -6.38 36.10 -4.66
C LYS A 924 -6.89 35.98 -6.12
N ASP A 925 -6.24 35.17 -6.95
CA ASP A 925 -6.71 34.85 -8.30
C ASP A 925 -7.71 33.68 -8.27
N CYS A 926 -8.94 33.92 -8.74
CA CYS A 926 -10.01 32.92 -8.76
C CYS A 926 -9.68 31.70 -9.63
N VAL A 927 -8.97 31.90 -10.74
CA VAL A 927 -8.60 30.81 -11.65
C VAL A 927 -7.53 29.92 -11.01
N LYS A 928 -6.56 30.53 -10.33
CA LYS A 928 -5.54 29.79 -9.58
C LYS A 928 -6.12 29.08 -8.35
N LEU A 929 -7.08 29.71 -7.66
CA LEU A 929 -7.78 29.09 -6.54
C LEU A 929 -8.52 27.82 -6.97
N ASP A 930 -9.29 27.91 -8.05
CA ASP A 930 -9.99 26.77 -8.63
C ASP A 930 -9.01 25.65 -9.03
N PHE A 931 -7.94 26.01 -9.74
CA PHE A 931 -6.92 25.08 -10.21
C PHE A 931 -6.19 24.37 -9.06
N PHE A 932 -5.81 25.12 -8.02
CA PHE A 932 -5.17 24.57 -6.82
C PHE A 932 -6.07 23.57 -6.08
N MET A 933 -7.35 23.91 -5.90
CA MET A 933 -8.31 22.98 -5.28
C MET A 933 -8.46 21.70 -6.11
N LYS A 934 -8.52 21.80 -7.44
CA LYS A 934 -8.59 20.61 -8.32
C LYS A 934 -7.36 19.71 -8.20
N MET A 935 -6.19 20.28 -7.89
CA MET A 935 -4.95 19.53 -7.67
C MET A 935 -4.89 18.87 -6.28
N MET A 936 -5.21 19.61 -5.23
CA MET A 936 -5.02 19.19 -3.84
C MET A 936 -6.11 18.28 -3.30
N LEU A 937 -7.37 18.50 -3.71
CA LEU A 937 -8.51 17.81 -3.11
C LEU A 937 -8.44 16.28 -3.20
N PRO A 938 -8.01 15.64 -4.30
CA PRO A 938 -7.86 14.19 -4.31
C PRO A 938 -6.99 13.65 -3.16
N SER A 939 -6.00 14.42 -2.72
CA SER A 939 -5.02 13.97 -1.72
C SER A 939 -5.12 14.69 -0.36
N TYR A 940 -6.27 15.31 -0.03
CA TYR A 940 -6.41 16.03 1.26
C TYR A 940 -6.26 15.09 2.48
N TRP A 941 -6.59 13.81 2.31
CA TRP A 941 -6.52 12.78 3.36
C TRP A 941 -5.09 12.60 3.90
N ARG A 942 -4.08 12.95 3.10
CA ARG A 942 -2.67 12.92 3.51
C ARG A 942 -2.37 13.83 4.70
N LEU A 943 -3.21 14.84 4.95
CA LEU A 943 -3.09 15.79 6.07
C LEU A 943 -3.57 15.24 7.42
N LYS A 944 -4.21 14.07 7.41
CA LYS A 944 -4.63 13.39 8.65
C LYS A 944 -3.44 13.18 9.56
N GLY A 945 -3.54 13.65 10.80
CA GLY A 945 -2.49 13.62 11.82
C GLY A 945 -1.79 14.96 12.09
N ASP A 946 -1.91 15.97 11.24
CA ASP A 946 -1.35 17.32 11.49
C ASP A 946 -2.43 18.41 11.34
N LYS A 947 -3.09 18.73 12.46
CA LYS A 947 -4.14 19.74 12.51
C LYS A 947 -3.63 21.14 12.13
N ASN A 948 -2.37 21.47 12.40
CA ASN A 948 -1.81 22.79 12.13
C ASN A 948 -1.62 23.00 10.62
N ILE A 949 -0.98 22.05 9.94
CA ILE A 949 -0.80 22.13 8.47
C ILE A 949 -2.15 22.11 7.76
N ALA A 950 -3.10 21.28 8.20
CA ALA A 950 -4.46 21.28 7.68
C ALA A 950 -5.15 22.65 7.85
N THR A 951 -4.98 23.29 9.00
CA THR A 951 -5.54 24.62 9.28
C THR A 951 -4.90 25.70 8.40
N ILE A 952 -3.57 25.65 8.18
CA ILE A 952 -2.87 26.56 7.26
C ILE A 952 -3.40 26.45 5.83
N LEU A 953 -3.66 25.22 5.36
CA LEU A 953 -4.30 25.01 4.05
C LEU A 953 -5.66 25.71 3.98
N LEU A 954 -6.54 25.44 4.95
CA LEU A 954 -7.88 26.01 4.97
C LEU A 954 -7.88 27.53 5.10
N ASP A 955 -7.05 28.08 5.98
CA ASP A 955 -6.85 29.53 6.13
C ASP A 955 -6.36 30.17 4.83
N GLY A 956 -5.42 29.53 4.14
CA GLY A 956 -4.91 29.98 2.84
C GLY A 956 -5.97 29.98 1.74
N LEU A 957 -6.83 28.96 1.67
CA LEU A 957 -7.96 28.90 0.73
C LEU A 957 -8.97 30.01 1.02
N LEU A 958 -9.33 30.23 2.29
CA LEU A 958 -10.29 31.25 2.70
C LEU A 958 -9.77 32.67 2.42
N LYS A 959 -8.51 32.96 2.75
CA LYS A 959 -7.89 34.27 2.48
C LYS A 959 -7.71 34.58 1.00
N SER A 960 -7.68 33.55 0.15
CA SER A 960 -7.56 33.69 -1.30
C SER A 960 -8.87 34.12 -1.98
N VAL A 961 -9.97 34.20 -1.25
CA VAL A 961 -11.25 34.70 -1.76
C VAL A 961 -11.29 36.23 -1.75
N LYS A 962 -11.90 36.83 -2.78
CA LYS A 962 -12.20 38.26 -2.86
C LYS A 962 -13.70 38.48 -3.07
N LYS A 963 -14.17 39.73 -2.90
CA LYS A 963 -15.58 40.09 -3.11
C LYS A 963 -16.10 39.79 -4.52
N GLU A 964 -15.21 39.81 -5.51
CA GLU A 964 -15.51 39.53 -6.93
C GLU A 964 -15.48 38.04 -7.29
N THR A 965 -15.15 37.16 -6.34
CA THR A 965 -15.07 35.73 -6.61
C THR A 965 -16.44 35.20 -7.06
N PRO A 966 -16.53 34.42 -8.16
CA PRO A 966 -17.79 33.88 -8.63
C PRO A 966 -18.52 33.08 -7.54
N LYS A 967 -19.83 33.27 -7.42
CA LYS A 967 -20.67 32.58 -6.40
C LYS A 967 -20.48 31.06 -6.43
N ALA A 968 -20.42 30.48 -7.63
CA ALA A 968 -20.20 29.04 -7.82
C ALA A 968 -18.87 28.56 -7.21
N LEU A 969 -17.81 29.36 -7.30
CA LEU A 969 -16.50 29.03 -6.72
C LEU A 969 -16.50 29.25 -5.19
N LEU A 970 -17.15 30.31 -4.71
CA LEU A 970 -17.34 30.55 -3.27
C LEU A 970 -18.02 29.34 -2.59
N GLU A 971 -19.11 28.86 -3.17
CA GLU A 971 -19.85 27.70 -2.68
C GLU A 971 -18.97 26.44 -2.57
N ILE A 972 -18.13 26.19 -3.58
CA ILE A 972 -17.21 25.04 -3.59
C ILE A 972 -16.12 25.18 -2.52
N VAL A 973 -15.57 26.38 -2.34
CA VAL A 973 -14.60 26.66 -1.27
C VAL A 973 -15.23 26.38 0.09
N ILE A 974 -16.48 26.78 0.31
CA ILE A 974 -17.22 26.53 1.54
C ILE A 974 -17.39 25.03 1.79
N ASP A 975 -17.85 24.27 0.78
CA ASP A 975 -18.03 22.82 0.89
C ASP A 975 -16.70 22.10 1.16
N THR A 976 -15.64 22.54 0.49
CA THR A 976 -14.28 22.00 0.64
C THR A 976 -13.74 22.21 2.05
N VAL A 977 -13.86 23.44 2.57
CA VAL A 977 -13.43 23.78 3.93
C VAL A 977 -14.23 22.97 4.95
N ALA A 978 -15.56 22.86 4.78
CA ALA A 978 -16.40 22.07 5.67
C ALA A 978 -16.03 20.57 5.63
N LEU A 979 -15.80 20.01 4.43
CA LEU A 979 -15.36 18.62 4.26
C LEU A 979 -14.08 18.34 5.03
N ILE A 980 -13.01 19.11 4.76
CA ILE A 980 -11.69 18.88 5.37
C ILE A 980 -11.76 19.13 6.89
N TYR A 981 -12.46 20.17 7.33
CA TYR A 981 -12.64 20.48 8.75
C TYR A 981 -13.28 19.33 9.53
N LEU A 982 -14.37 18.77 9.01
CA LEU A 982 -15.08 17.66 9.64
C LEU A 982 -14.25 16.37 9.58
N ARG A 983 -13.63 16.08 8.44
CA ARG A 983 -12.89 14.83 8.21
C ARG A 983 -11.57 14.76 8.98
N LEU A 984 -10.91 15.89 9.20
CA LEU A 984 -9.64 15.95 9.93
C LEU A 984 -9.81 16.36 11.40
N GLY A 985 -11.05 16.55 11.88
CA GLY A 985 -11.35 16.85 13.28
C GLY A 985 -10.75 18.17 13.77
N LEU A 986 -10.89 19.25 13.00
CA LEU A 986 -10.25 20.55 13.26
C LEU A 986 -11.03 21.47 14.23
N TYR A 987 -11.83 20.89 15.13
CA TYR A 987 -12.81 21.63 15.94
C TYR A 987 -12.22 22.76 16.79
N GLU A 988 -11.01 22.57 17.30
CA GLU A 988 -10.27 23.52 18.13
C GLU A 988 -9.82 24.76 17.34
N GLU A 989 -9.66 24.63 16.02
CA GLU A 989 -9.10 25.65 15.12
C GLU A 989 -10.16 26.58 14.51
N ARG A 990 -11.42 26.42 14.94
CA ARG A 990 -12.59 27.19 14.45
C ARG A 990 -12.35 28.71 14.49
N LYS A 991 -11.75 29.22 15.57
CA LYS A 991 -11.50 30.67 15.75
C LYS A 991 -10.59 31.20 14.65
N THR A 992 -9.52 30.46 14.35
CA THR A 992 -8.55 30.77 13.30
C THR A 992 -9.25 30.85 11.94
N LEU A 993 -10.06 29.84 11.60
CA LEU A 993 -10.79 29.78 10.34
C LEU A 993 -11.83 30.89 10.18
N ILE A 994 -12.58 31.23 11.23
CA ILE A 994 -13.56 32.34 11.18
C ILE A 994 -12.86 33.68 10.94
N SER A 995 -11.68 33.87 11.53
CA SER A 995 -10.91 35.10 11.35
C SER A 995 -10.44 35.32 9.90
N ALA A 996 -10.35 34.24 9.11
CA ALA A 996 -9.96 34.25 7.70
C ALA A 996 -11.09 34.71 6.75
N LEU A 997 -12.34 34.77 7.22
CA LEU A 997 -13.53 35.04 6.40
C LEU A 997 -13.79 36.52 6.09
N ARG A 998 -12.82 37.41 6.31
CA ARG A 998 -13.02 38.87 6.24
C ARG A 998 -13.56 39.35 4.89
N ASP A 999 -13.09 38.75 3.81
CA ASP A 999 -13.40 39.16 2.44
C ASP A 999 -14.68 38.50 1.87
N PHE A 1000 -15.34 37.62 2.64
CA PHE A 1000 -16.59 36.96 2.22
C PHE A 1000 -17.82 37.87 2.39
N PRO A 1001 -18.87 37.67 1.56
CA PRO A 1001 -20.19 38.24 1.81
C PRO A 1001 -20.73 37.81 3.19
N PRO A 1002 -21.46 38.69 3.91
CA PRO A 1002 -21.94 38.41 5.27
C PRO A 1002 -22.79 37.13 5.36
N GLU A 1003 -23.67 36.91 4.37
CA GLU A 1003 -24.49 35.69 4.27
C GLU A 1003 -23.63 34.42 4.22
N MET A 1004 -22.58 34.41 3.39
CA MET A 1004 -21.69 33.26 3.26
C MET A 1004 -20.80 33.05 4.49
N ARG A 1005 -20.43 34.11 5.20
CA ARG A 1005 -19.71 34.00 6.48
C ARG A 1005 -20.55 33.27 7.52
N GLU A 1006 -21.84 33.60 7.58
CA GLU A 1006 -22.77 32.98 8.52
C GLU A 1006 -22.92 31.47 8.22
N VAL A 1007 -23.04 31.11 6.93
CA VAL A 1007 -23.10 29.71 6.47
C VAL A 1007 -21.83 28.93 6.85
N ILE A 1008 -20.64 29.51 6.67
CA ILE A 1008 -19.39 28.83 7.08
C ILE A 1008 -19.33 28.72 8.60
N ALA A 1009 -19.58 29.83 9.31
CA ALA A 1009 -19.47 29.88 10.76
C ALA A 1009 -20.45 28.93 11.46
N SER A 1010 -21.63 28.69 10.89
CA SER A 1010 -22.62 27.71 11.37
C SER A 1010 -22.18 26.26 11.09
N SER A 1011 -21.57 26.01 9.93
CA SER A 1011 -21.11 24.67 9.51
C SER A 1011 -19.96 24.14 10.37
N LEU A 1012 -19.10 25.03 10.86
CA LEU A 1012 -17.95 24.68 11.70
C LEU A 1012 -18.31 24.40 13.18
N ILE A 1013 -19.59 24.38 13.57
CA ILE A 1013 -20.01 24.17 14.98
C ILE A 1013 -20.10 22.67 15.37
N ILE A 1014 -20.09 21.77 14.39
CA ILE A 1014 -20.33 20.33 14.60
C ILE A 1014 -19.13 19.71 15.33
N SER A 1015 -19.30 19.22 16.56
CA SER A 1015 -18.33 18.37 17.28
C SER A 1015 -18.93 16.96 17.47
N PRO A 1016 -18.20 15.87 17.16
CA PRO A 1016 -18.67 14.50 17.31
C PRO A 1016 -18.77 14.03 18.76
N ASP A 1017 -18.12 14.73 19.70
CA ASP A 1017 -18.21 14.40 21.13
C ASP A 1017 -19.47 14.96 21.80
N ASN A 1018 -20.26 15.73 21.05
CA ASN A 1018 -21.61 16.15 21.42
C ASN A 1018 -22.49 16.12 20.16
N PRO A 1019 -22.94 14.94 19.69
CA PRO A 1019 -24.29 14.95 19.13
C PRO A 1019 -25.17 15.50 20.26
N PRO A 1020 -25.98 16.55 20.07
CA PRO A 1020 -27.08 16.75 20.99
C PRO A 1020 -27.86 15.45 20.97
N SER A 1021 -27.67 14.62 22.00
CA SER A 1021 -28.48 13.44 22.23
C SER A 1021 -29.92 13.93 22.14
N PRO A 1022 -30.74 13.46 21.21
CA PRO A 1022 -32.13 13.87 21.19
C PRO A 1022 -32.88 13.32 22.41
N PHE A 1023 -32.27 12.40 23.19
CA PHE A 1023 -32.90 11.67 24.28
C PHE A 1023 -31.89 11.26 25.36
N THR A 1024 -31.68 12.12 26.35
CA THR A 1024 -31.43 11.66 27.73
C THR A 1024 -32.51 12.30 28.61
N PRO A 1025 -33.50 11.54 29.12
CA PRO A 1025 -34.34 12.04 30.19
C PRO A 1025 -33.47 12.21 31.43
N SER A 1026 -33.55 13.37 32.07
CA SER A 1026 -33.04 13.55 33.44
C SER A 1026 -33.75 12.57 34.35
N VAL A 1027 -33.04 11.58 34.88
CA VAL A 1027 -33.53 10.77 36.00
C VAL A 1027 -33.47 11.65 37.25
N PRO A 1028 -34.57 11.82 38.01
CA PRO A 1028 -34.49 12.49 39.30
C PRO A 1028 -33.73 11.60 40.30
N ASP A 1029 -32.92 12.22 41.16
CA ASP A 1029 -32.10 11.57 42.19
C ASP A 1029 -32.82 10.40 42.88
N LEU A 1030 -32.26 9.20 42.71
CA LEU A 1030 -32.75 7.94 43.29
C LEU A 1030 -32.18 7.66 44.70
N ASP A 1031 -31.55 8.65 45.34
CA ASP A 1031 -30.92 8.50 46.66
C ASP A 1031 -31.91 8.42 47.84
N ASN A 1032 -33.22 8.34 47.60
CA ASN A 1032 -34.24 8.29 48.66
C ASN A 1032 -35.21 7.09 48.61
N ILE A 1033 -34.85 5.98 47.97
CA ILE A 1033 -35.68 4.75 48.02
C ILE A 1033 -34.89 3.61 48.67
N ASP A 1034 -35.14 3.41 49.96
CA ASP A 1034 -34.56 2.35 50.78
C ASP A 1034 -35.35 1.04 50.57
N ILE A 1035 -34.80 0.10 49.77
CA ILE A 1035 -35.39 -1.25 49.59
C ILE A 1035 -34.33 -2.31 49.96
N PRO A 1036 -34.49 -3.04 51.08
CA PRO A 1036 -33.48 -3.96 51.63
C PRO A 1036 -33.15 -5.21 50.80
N TYR A 1037 -33.79 -5.43 49.65
CA TYR A 1037 -33.71 -6.70 48.91
C TYR A 1037 -32.52 -6.77 47.93
N ILE A 1038 -31.97 -5.63 47.48
CA ILE A 1038 -30.92 -5.57 46.45
C ILE A 1038 -29.51 -5.82 47.02
N LYS A 1039 -29.26 -5.52 48.30
CA LYS A 1039 -27.95 -5.75 48.94
C LYS A 1039 -27.61 -7.24 49.11
N ARG A 1040 -28.58 -8.15 49.04
CA ARG A 1040 -28.35 -9.59 49.25
C ARG A 1040 -27.97 -10.35 47.98
N GLU A 1041 -28.36 -9.89 46.80
CA GLU A 1041 -27.98 -10.52 45.52
C GLU A 1041 -26.62 -10.00 44.98
N ILE A 1042 -26.23 -8.76 45.30
CA ILE A 1042 -24.94 -8.20 44.89
C ILE A 1042 -23.76 -8.85 45.63
N SER A 1043 -23.96 -9.41 46.82
CA SER A 1043 -22.87 -10.12 47.54
C SER A 1043 -22.62 -11.54 47.02
N MET A 1044 -23.60 -12.18 46.37
CA MET A 1044 -23.42 -13.53 45.79
C MET A 1044 -22.80 -13.53 44.39
N ALA A 1045 -22.96 -12.44 43.61
CA ALA A 1045 -22.37 -12.33 42.27
C ALA A 1045 -20.88 -11.95 42.25
N LYS A 1046 -20.26 -11.67 43.41
CA LYS A 1046 -18.81 -11.37 43.53
C LYS A 1046 -17.93 -12.59 43.86
N PHE A 1047 -18.50 -13.80 43.86
CA PHE A 1047 -17.79 -15.04 44.22
C PHE A 1047 -17.81 -16.14 43.14
N GLN A 1048 -18.14 -15.79 41.88
CA GLN A 1048 -17.97 -16.67 40.72
C GLN A 1048 -17.12 -16.01 39.64
#